data_AF-A0A7V2EMD9-F1
#
_entry.id   AF-A0A7V2EMD9-F1
#
_cell.length_a   1.000
_cell.length_b   1.000
_cell.length_c   1.000
_cell.angle_alpha   90.00
_cell.angle_beta   90.00
_cell.angle_gamma   90.00
#
_symmetry.space_group_name_H-M   'P 1'
#
loop_
_entity.id
_entity.type
_entity.pdbx_description
1 polymer ?
#
loop_
_entity_poly.entity_id
_entity_poly.type
_entity_poly.pdbx_seq_one_letter_code
_entity_poly.pdbx_strand_id
1 'polypeptide(L)'
;MFAFYKSLCLISRISLAITILLLFFSSELFSQVRLIVKLKPETAALSANWQNSLQSMSDRYSARFEPIFSETQNSISLGNDGFDRSRYLSVILPDSSQADQVMDELSADAAVEYVEIDHKLELYEVPNDSLFHLQWHHQNTGQEYLGIERIPGLRNDTVAIRTGTPGADIHTVPARDKQGNQVKPLLVIIDTGLDTDHPDLADNLWTNPNELPDNGIDDDHNGFIDDIHGWDFSGDTIQFFNLTGDNDVTDGMGHGTHVAGCAAAVSNNEIGVAGVASHTDLLGLKIFPNAFISISIRAIMYAADMGADVINMSWGNYYQSRALREILEYAHSRNVLAVAAIGNFGDSAMTYPASYPITMAVGATNSDDQVTYFSSYGSWMDMCAPGLDILSLRSDTLDMYAENGEPNVRIIDSMYYLADGSSMAAPMVAGAAAEILSYSPGIVPDSLRKLLSMSADDYLDPYGRGDSLPGHDVFSGWGRLNLSAALDLVEGRLAKIEFPASNRLIEGEAVLRGTAFSEFGEDFRLYAAPASDTLLQTLVSSGRADILHDELGRYGGWTEPGYYCFTLEVGANLYKRWVYYTAEPVIEVRTPVNGDTVKGVLSFRGTVVAPGFEECRIYMSPAGDPSQREEIIFTSGYVADSLIGSYSLSRTPEGEYVFDIVMQTADGEYSEDLSLFISNGFAQGFPTPGKGLLNYGPAIYDMDGNGRLEAVVSSRTGIGAYNHLGGYVPGLWRTLGEENVEGPPAVFDINKDGYGEVAFVTEGQLHLLRHDGYSMPGFPKDVPAERGQNGYPTVYFADMDSDGYEEIIYASMDGEIYAYRHDGSSYFASLDGFFAETRGDMIEHIPVVFVEDFNLDGQKEMIVVMRNSISIFNTHNGIEPDWLPGTEISDLTGITGACMADFDGDSLLELGIAGRETENEIIYVALMEVDGTFLHPFPKYLERVNYLISYPAAADLDVDGKAEIIFTISPPIDVSEVWIVRSDGSTISSIGSGEDNPFASFPGTMGPPAVADVDGDEFLDVIVRQGNFFPGRVNEAVYAFDQAGQILPGWPVYTFADPNSVLYRLHMPSITNLGNDRDAIYADLLITADDSSIYAWELPVEYDGMEIAWGHLLYDSRHSGILPPTFGKEPPAQSDSFSNPPQPAGFFLAQNYPNPFNAATRIQFRLMRSSRVTLDIYNLLGQKIRTLADRNFGPGEHQIIWNGRDESGDEAASGVYFYRLQTNLGTVSRKMIMLK
;
A
#
# COMPACT_ATOMS: atom_id res chain seq x y z
N MET A 1 25.17 11.63 -54.85
CA MET A 1 25.25 12.34 -53.54
C MET A 1 24.72 13.77 -53.63
N PHE A 2 25.28 14.67 -54.44
CA PHE A 2 24.77 16.05 -54.53
C PHE A 2 23.35 16.22 -55.13
N ALA A 3 22.87 15.24 -55.92
CA ALA A 3 21.50 15.23 -56.43
C ALA A 3 20.46 14.72 -55.41
N PHE A 4 20.89 13.95 -54.40
CA PHE A 4 20.01 13.40 -53.36
C PHE A 4 19.70 14.46 -52.28
N TYR A 5 20.69 15.31 -51.97
CA TYR A 5 20.53 16.43 -51.04
C TYR A 5 19.61 17.54 -51.58
N LYS A 6 19.60 17.79 -52.90
CA LYS A 6 18.68 18.77 -53.51
C LYS A 6 17.22 18.30 -53.53
N SER A 7 16.98 16.99 -53.60
CA SER A 7 15.61 16.44 -53.54
C SER A 7 15.03 16.46 -52.13
N LEU A 8 15.84 16.25 -51.07
CA LEU A 8 15.39 16.38 -49.68
C LEU A 8 15.05 17.83 -49.29
N CYS A 9 15.84 18.82 -49.72
CA CYS A 9 15.54 20.24 -49.45
C CYS A 9 14.31 20.77 -50.22
N LEU A 10 13.92 20.13 -51.34
CA LEU A 10 12.70 20.51 -52.06
C LEU A 10 11.45 19.90 -51.40
N ILE A 11 11.56 18.68 -50.86
CA ILE A 11 10.49 18.02 -50.11
C ILE A 11 10.24 18.73 -48.77
N SER A 12 11.28 19.16 -48.04
CA SER A 12 11.09 19.89 -46.77
C SER A 12 10.48 21.28 -46.98
N ARG A 13 10.78 21.97 -48.10
CA ARG A 13 10.16 23.26 -48.43
C ARG A 13 8.72 23.14 -48.93
N ILE A 14 8.36 22.03 -49.58
CA ILE A 14 6.97 21.74 -49.95
C ILE A 14 6.17 21.33 -48.71
N SER A 15 6.73 20.53 -47.79
CA SER A 15 6.10 20.25 -46.49
C SER A 15 5.94 21.52 -45.65
N LEU A 16 6.95 22.39 -45.55
CA LEU A 16 6.83 23.63 -44.78
C LEU A 16 5.83 24.61 -45.43
N ALA A 17 5.74 24.68 -46.76
CA ALA A 17 4.74 25.49 -47.44
C ALA A 17 3.32 24.92 -47.33
N ILE A 18 3.16 23.59 -47.27
CA ILE A 18 1.87 22.93 -47.02
C ILE A 18 1.47 23.07 -45.55
N THR A 19 2.41 23.00 -44.61
CA THR A 19 2.18 23.24 -43.18
C THR A 19 1.86 24.72 -42.92
N ILE A 20 2.53 25.67 -43.57
CA ILE A 20 2.21 27.10 -43.48
C ILE A 20 0.89 27.41 -44.20
N LEU A 21 0.55 26.74 -45.32
CA LEU A 21 -0.79 26.87 -45.90
C LEU A 21 -1.87 26.28 -44.98
N LEU A 22 -1.61 25.14 -44.34
CA LEU A 22 -2.55 24.52 -43.38
C LEU A 22 -2.71 25.37 -42.11
N LEU A 23 -1.65 26.06 -41.66
CA LEU A 23 -1.67 26.99 -40.53
C LEU A 23 -2.34 28.34 -40.88
N PHE A 24 -2.23 28.82 -42.13
CA PHE A 24 -2.95 30.02 -42.58
C PHE A 24 -4.42 29.75 -42.94
N PHE A 25 -4.79 28.51 -43.26
CA PHE A 25 -6.20 28.12 -43.47
C PHE A 25 -6.93 27.78 -42.16
N SER A 26 -6.22 27.57 -41.04
CA SER A 26 -6.83 27.23 -39.75
C SER A 26 -7.19 28.44 -38.87
N SER A 27 -6.75 29.66 -39.21
CA SER A 27 -6.97 30.85 -38.36
C SER A 27 -8.08 31.80 -38.84
N GLU A 28 -8.75 31.54 -39.96
CA GLU A 28 -9.88 32.36 -40.45
C GLU A 28 -11.10 31.55 -40.95
N LEU A 29 -11.23 30.27 -40.59
CA LEU A 29 -12.40 29.44 -40.93
C LEU A 29 -12.95 28.72 -39.69
N PHE A 30 -13.98 29.35 -39.10
CA PHE A 30 -14.96 28.80 -38.15
C PHE A 30 -14.45 28.35 -36.76
N SER A 31 -14.42 29.28 -35.79
CA SER A 31 -14.48 28.91 -34.36
C SER A 31 -15.86 28.34 -34.07
N GLN A 32 -15.98 27.01 -34.15
CA GLN A 32 -17.19 26.34 -33.70
C GLN A 32 -17.35 26.57 -32.18
N VAL A 33 -18.54 27.00 -31.75
CA VAL A 33 -18.91 27.05 -30.33
C VAL A 33 -19.86 25.90 -30.05
N ARG A 34 -19.67 25.24 -28.92
CA ARG A 34 -20.63 24.27 -28.38
C ARG A 34 -21.37 24.89 -27.20
N LEU A 35 -22.65 24.58 -27.10
CA LEU A 35 -23.51 24.93 -25.98
C LEU A 35 -24.08 23.64 -25.38
N ILE A 36 -24.30 23.64 -24.07
CA ILE A 36 -25.02 22.59 -23.34
C ILE A 36 -26.43 23.10 -23.06
N VAL A 37 -27.44 22.28 -23.33
CA VAL A 37 -28.86 22.60 -23.08
C VAL A 37 -29.46 21.49 -22.23
N LYS A 38 -30.05 21.87 -21.09
CA LYS A 38 -30.85 20.97 -20.26
C LYS A 38 -32.35 21.27 -20.42
N LEU A 39 -33.17 20.24 -20.62
CA LEU A 39 -34.63 20.35 -20.76
C LEU A 39 -35.34 20.16 -19.42
N LYS A 40 -36.55 20.72 -19.23
CA LYS A 40 -37.38 20.51 -18.03
C LYS A 40 -37.97 19.08 -17.95
N PRO A 41 -38.33 18.57 -16.75
CA PRO A 41 -38.78 17.18 -16.57
C PRO A 41 -40.09 16.86 -17.31
N GLU A 42 -40.99 17.84 -17.42
CA GLU A 42 -42.33 17.67 -18.02
C GLU A 42 -42.32 17.60 -19.56
N THR A 43 -41.15 17.79 -20.18
CA THR A 43 -40.94 17.86 -21.63
C THR A 43 -40.24 16.62 -22.22
N ALA A 44 -39.97 15.59 -21.42
CA ALA A 44 -39.21 14.39 -21.79
C ALA A 44 -39.85 13.51 -22.89
N ALA A 45 -41.09 13.80 -23.30
CA ALA A 45 -41.60 13.40 -24.60
C ALA A 45 -41.61 14.63 -25.50
N LEU A 46 -40.54 14.79 -26.29
CA LEU A 46 -40.31 15.86 -27.28
C LEU A 46 -41.63 16.42 -27.82
N SER A 47 -42.12 17.53 -27.24
CA SER A 47 -43.33 18.16 -27.76
C SER A 47 -43.05 18.57 -29.20
N ALA A 48 -44.00 18.40 -30.11
CA ALA A 48 -43.82 18.76 -31.52
C ALA A 48 -43.35 20.22 -31.70
N ASN A 49 -43.66 21.09 -30.72
CA ASN A 49 -43.22 22.48 -30.69
C ASN A 49 -41.70 22.62 -30.47
N TRP A 50 -41.11 21.84 -29.56
CA TRP A 50 -39.68 21.88 -29.29
C TRP A 50 -38.85 21.34 -30.47
N GLN A 51 -39.29 20.23 -31.09
CA GLN A 51 -38.64 19.72 -32.30
C GLN A 51 -38.71 20.73 -33.46
N ASN A 52 -39.81 21.48 -33.56
CA ASN A 52 -39.94 22.56 -34.54
C ASN A 52 -39.03 23.77 -34.21
N SER A 53 -38.86 24.12 -32.92
CA SER A 53 -37.90 25.14 -32.47
C SER A 53 -36.47 24.76 -32.83
N LEU A 54 -36.07 23.52 -32.55
CA LEU A 54 -34.76 22.98 -32.90
C LEU A 54 -34.51 22.93 -34.41
N GLN A 55 -35.49 22.48 -35.20
CA GLN A 55 -35.38 22.48 -36.66
C GLN A 55 -35.28 23.91 -37.22
N SER A 56 -36.08 24.84 -36.69
CA SER A 56 -36.03 26.27 -37.07
C SER A 56 -34.69 26.92 -36.74
N MET A 57 -34.07 26.56 -35.61
CA MET A 57 -32.72 27.02 -35.23
C MET A 57 -31.62 26.35 -36.07
N SER A 58 -31.77 25.06 -36.34
CA SER A 58 -30.86 24.32 -37.25
C SER A 58 -30.86 24.96 -38.64
N ASP A 59 -32.03 25.32 -39.16
CA ASP A 59 -32.17 25.95 -40.47
C ASP A 59 -31.66 27.41 -40.50
N ARG A 60 -31.79 28.16 -39.40
CA ARG A 60 -31.35 29.58 -39.32
C ARG A 60 -29.87 29.76 -39.04
N TYR A 61 -29.30 28.97 -38.14
CA TYR A 61 -27.93 29.13 -37.65
C TYR A 61 -26.99 28.01 -38.10
N SER A 62 -27.48 27.07 -38.94
CA SER A 62 -26.74 25.85 -39.31
C SER A 62 -26.28 25.05 -38.08
N ALA A 63 -27.04 25.14 -36.98
CA ALA A 63 -26.75 24.48 -35.71
C ALA A 63 -26.99 22.97 -35.80
N ARG A 64 -26.08 22.17 -35.23
CA ARG A 64 -26.25 20.72 -35.08
C ARG A 64 -26.61 20.40 -33.63
N PHE A 65 -27.65 19.59 -33.44
CA PHE A 65 -28.12 19.17 -32.13
C PHE A 65 -27.79 17.71 -31.90
N GLU A 66 -27.15 17.40 -30.78
CA GLU A 66 -26.74 16.03 -30.43
C GLU A 66 -27.19 15.72 -29.00
N PRO A 67 -27.81 14.56 -28.73
CA PRO A 67 -27.96 14.10 -27.35
C PRO A 67 -26.57 13.91 -26.73
N ILE A 68 -26.35 14.46 -25.55
CA ILE A 68 -25.08 14.26 -24.82
C ILE A 68 -24.94 12.77 -24.45
N PHE A 69 -26.07 12.11 -24.18
CA PHE A 69 -26.15 10.68 -23.87
C PHE A 69 -26.87 9.95 -25.00
N SER A 70 -26.21 9.76 -26.16
CA SER A 70 -26.75 8.95 -27.24
C SER A 70 -26.19 7.53 -27.17
N GLU A 71 -27.00 6.51 -26.89
CA GLU A 71 -26.55 5.13 -27.10
C GLU A 71 -27.50 4.34 -27.98
N THR A 72 -26.93 3.74 -29.03
CA THR A 72 -27.60 2.70 -29.79
C THR A 72 -27.70 1.43 -28.94
N GLN A 73 -28.92 1.25 -28.44
CA GLN A 73 -29.71 0.01 -28.34
C GLN A 73 -29.84 -0.71 -26.98
N ASN A 74 -30.98 -0.37 -26.36
CA ASN A 74 -32.00 -1.24 -25.75
C ASN A 74 -32.06 -1.31 -24.22
N SER A 75 -33.00 -0.49 -23.72
CA SER A 75 -33.72 -0.52 -22.44
C SER A 75 -32.92 -0.35 -21.16
N ILE A 76 -32.49 0.89 -20.90
CA ILE A 76 -32.61 1.42 -19.54
C ILE A 76 -34.08 1.88 -19.41
N SER A 77 -34.93 0.98 -18.95
CA SER A 77 -36.05 1.41 -18.10
C SER A 77 -35.46 2.26 -16.99
N LEU A 78 -36.01 3.45 -16.75
CA LEU A 78 -35.80 4.29 -15.56
C LEU A 78 -34.94 3.59 -14.50
N GLY A 79 -33.64 3.93 -14.44
CA GLY A 79 -32.83 3.51 -13.31
C GLY A 79 -33.51 3.98 -12.04
N ASN A 80 -33.45 3.19 -10.97
CA ASN A 80 -33.95 3.57 -9.65
C ASN A 80 -33.21 4.80 -9.06
N ASP A 81 -32.34 5.48 -9.82
CA ASP A 81 -31.60 6.70 -9.45
C ASP A 81 -32.37 8.00 -9.73
N GLY A 82 -33.53 7.95 -10.42
CA GLY A 82 -34.33 9.13 -10.72
C GLY A 82 -33.70 10.10 -11.73
N PHE A 83 -32.56 9.75 -12.35
CA PHE A 83 -31.80 10.66 -13.22
C PHE A 83 -32.13 10.44 -14.70
N ASP A 84 -32.95 11.33 -15.26
CA ASP A 84 -33.36 11.31 -16.66
C ASP A 84 -32.28 11.91 -17.59
N ARG A 85 -31.42 11.02 -18.10
CA ARG A 85 -30.30 11.31 -19.01
C ARG A 85 -30.77 11.84 -20.38
N SER A 86 -32.04 11.67 -20.76
CA SER A 86 -32.57 12.15 -22.04
C SER A 86 -32.74 13.67 -22.12
N ARG A 87 -32.52 14.38 -21.00
CA ARG A 87 -32.75 15.82 -20.85
C ARG A 87 -31.58 16.70 -21.27
N TYR A 88 -30.44 16.14 -21.68
CA TYR A 88 -29.21 16.87 -21.97
C TYR A 88 -28.85 16.80 -23.47
N LEU A 89 -28.63 17.97 -24.08
CA LEU A 89 -28.33 18.14 -25.49
C LEU A 89 -27.11 19.06 -25.65
N SER A 90 -26.27 18.75 -26.64
CA SER A 90 -25.22 19.64 -27.13
C SER A 90 -25.71 20.35 -28.40
N VAL A 91 -25.50 21.66 -28.47
CA VAL A 91 -25.75 22.49 -29.66
C VAL A 91 -24.43 22.95 -30.22
N ILE A 92 -24.10 22.53 -31.43
CA ILE A 92 -22.88 22.91 -32.12
C ILE A 92 -23.22 23.99 -33.13
N LEU A 93 -22.64 25.17 -32.92
CA LEU A 93 -22.74 26.29 -33.82
C LEU A 93 -21.48 26.35 -34.68
N PRO A 94 -21.61 26.46 -36.01
CA PRO A 94 -20.45 26.59 -36.89
C PRO A 94 -19.75 27.95 -36.74
N ASP A 95 -20.40 28.96 -36.16
CA ASP A 95 -19.92 30.33 -36.04
C ASP A 95 -20.18 30.87 -34.62
N SER A 96 -19.10 31.08 -33.85
CA SER A 96 -19.17 31.56 -32.47
C SER A 96 -19.78 32.96 -32.31
N SER A 97 -19.82 33.78 -33.37
CA SER A 97 -20.44 35.12 -33.31
C SER A 97 -21.96 35.07 -33.10
N GLN A 98 -22.57 33.90 -33.27
CA GLN A 98 -24.00 33.65 -33.13
C GLN A 98 -24.37 33.06 -31.76
N ALA A 99 -23.38 32.77 -30.90
CA ALA A 99 -23.57 32.08 -29.63
C ALA A 99 -24.54 32.81 -28.70
N ASP A 100 -24.34 34.11 -28.47
CA ASP A 100 -25.20 34.90 -27.58
C ASP A 100 -26.66 34.92 -28.05
N GLN A 101 -26.88 35.11 -29.35
CA GLN A 101 -28.23 35.14 -29.92
C GLN A 101 -28.93 33.78 -29.81
N VAL A 102 -28.20 32.67 -30.00
CA VAL A 102 -28.74 31.32 -29.88
C VAL A 102 -28.99 30.94 -28.42
N MET A 103 -28.12 31.35 -27.49
CA MET A 103 -28.31 31.18 -26.05
C MET A 103 -29.54 31.94 -25.56
N ASP A 104 -29.75 33.18 -26.00
CA ASP A 104 -30.95 33.97 -25.65
C ASP A 104 -32.23 33.29 -26.15
N GLU A 105 -32.21 32.77 -27.39
CA GLU A 105 -33.35 32.10 -27.99
C GLU A 105 -33.67 30.76 -27.32
N LEU A 106 -32.65 29.97 -26.96
CA LEU A 106 -32.80 28.71 -26.22
C LEU A 106 -33.26 28.95 -24.78
N SER A 107 -32.67 29.94 -24.09
CA SER A 107 -33.06 30.32 -22.72
C SER A 107 -34.51 30.78 -22.63
N ALA A 108 -35.05 31.36 -23.71
CA ALA A 108 -36.44 31.83 -23.77
C ALA A 108 -37.45 30.73 -24.10
N ASP A 109 -37.03 29.55 -24.55
CA ASP A 109 -37.93 28.44 -24.87
C ASP A 109 -38.45 27.77 -23.58
N ALA A 110 -39.76 27.58 -23.50
CA ALA A 110 -40.41 27.04 -22.31
C ALA A 110 -39.93 25.62 -21.92
N ALA A 111 -39.41 24.86 -22.90
CA ALA A 111 -38.90 23.50 -22.70
C ALA A 111 -37.48 23.44 -22.09
N VAL A 112 -36.74 24.54 -22.12
CA VAL A 112 -35.36 24.62 -21.63
C VAL A 112 -35.33 25.00 -20.14
N GLU A 113 -34.53 24.28 -19.37
CA GLU A 113 -34.21 24.57 -17.97
C GLU A 113 -33.04 25.56 -17.89
N TYR A 114 -31.96 25.29 -18.63
CA TYR A 114 -30.86 26.23 -18.85
C TYR A 114 -30.09 25.91 -20.13
N VAL A 115 -29.32 26.90 -20.59
CA VAL A 115 -28.30 26.76 -21.65
C VAL A 115 -27.02 27.45 -21.20
N GLU A 116 -25.87 26.84 -21.48
CA GLU A 116 -24.54 27.35 -21.13
C GLU A 116 -23.52 27.03 -22.24
N ILE A 117 -22.35 27.66 -22.20
CA ILE A 117 -21.26 27.37 -23.14
C ILE A 117 -20.54 26.08 -22.72
N ASP A 118 -20.31 25.19 -23.66
CA ASP A 118 -19.51 23.97 -23.50
C ASP A 118 -18.02 24.35 -23.58
N HIS A 119 -17.42 24.64 -22.43
CA HIS A 119 -16.03 25.06 -22.34
C HIS A 119 -15.07 23.88 -22.59
N LYS A 120 -14.02 24.12 -23.39
CA LYS A 120 -12.93 23.17 -23.55
C LYS A 120 -12.10 23.15 -22.26
N LEU A 121 -11.90 21.97 -21.69
CA LEU A 121 -10.98 21.77 -20.56
C LEU A 121 -9.54 21.92 -21.05
N GLU A 122 -8.73 22.71 -20.34
CA GLU A 122 -7.28 22.86 -20.56
C GLU A 122 -6.51 22.16 -19.41
N LEU A 123 -5.36 21.57 -19.73
CA LEU A 123 -4.46 20.93 -18.76
C LEU A 123 -3.59 22.03 -18.13
N TYR A 124 -3.51 22.10 -16.79
CA TYR A 124 -2.54 22.94 -16.06
C TYR A 124 -1.10 22.60 -16.51
N GLU A 125 -0.19 23.58 -16.55
CA GLU A 125 1.24 23.33 -16.85
C GLU A 125 1.92 22.62 -15.65
N VAL A 126 1.66 21.31 -15.52
CA VAL A 126 2.39 20.42 -14.62
C VAL A 126 3.76 20.13 -15.24
N PRO A 127 4.87 20.25 -14.48
CA PRO A 127 6.17 19.93 -15.01
C PRO A 127 6.25 18.51 -15.55
N ASN A 128 6.99 18.35 -16.63
CA ASN A 128 7.18 17.05 -17.28
C ASN A 128 8.30 16.21 -16.64
N ASP A 129 8.87 16.67 -15.53
CA ASP A 129 9.98 16.03 -14.81
C ASP A 129 9.53 14.68 -14.23
N SER A 130 10.35 13.63 -14.42
CA SER A 130 9.92 12.24 -14.26
C SER A 130 9.44 11.85 -12.85
N LEU A 131 9.92 12.54 -11.82
CA LEU A 131 9.60 12.31 -10.41
C LEU A 131 8.70 13.40 -9.82
N PHE A 132 8.24 14.38 -10.61
CA PHE A 132 7.40 15.48 -10.11
C PHE A 132 6.14 15.00 -9.39
N HIS A 133 5.53 13.91 -9.88
CA HIS A 133 4.34 13.31 -9.28
C HIS A 133 4.56 12.82 -7.83
N LEU A 134 5.80 12.51 -7.44
CA LEU A 134 6.18 12.12 -6.07
C LEU A 134 6.50 13.34 -5.17
N GLN A 135 6.63 14.54 -5.73
CA GLN A 135 6.91 15.75 -4.98
C GLN A 135 5.62 16.39 -4.42
N TRP A 136 5.02 15.73 -3.42
CA TRP A 136 3.79 16.21 -2.78
C TRP A 136 3.88 17.68 -2.33
N HIS A 137 5.05 18.13 -1.92
CA HIS A 137 5.31 19.50 -1.47
C HIS A 137 5.03 20.56 -2.55
N HIS A 138 5.11 20.21 -3.84
CA HIS A 138 4.78 21.09 -4.97
C HIS A 138 3.29 21.13 -5.30
N GLN A 139 2.66 19.96 -5.25
CA GLN A 139 1.23 19.72 -5.48
C GLN A 139 0.82 18.42 -4.79
N ASN A 140 -0.05 18.54 -3.78
CA ASN A 140 -0.59 17.42 -3.04
C ASN A 140 -2.05 17.24 -3.47
N THR A 141 -2.31 16.19 -4.23
CA THR A 141 -3.65 15.76 -4.64
C THR A 141 -4.17 14.60 -3.78
N GLY A 142 -3.47 14.26 -2.70
CA GLY A 142 -3.63 12.99 -1.98
C GLY A 142 -3.03 11.81 -2.73
N GLN A 143 -2.06 12.07 -3.61
CA GLN A 143 -1.36 11.04 -4.35
C GLN A 143 -0.42 10.24 -3.45
N GLU A 144 -0.07 9.05 -3.93
CA GLU A 144 1.01 8.26 -3.38
C GLU A 144 2.36 8.96 -3.60
N TYR A 145 3.16 9.04 -2.56
CA TYR A 145 4.54 9.54 -2.61
C TYR A 145 5.46 8.70 -1.71
N LEU A 146 6.77 8.82 -1.92
CA LEU A 146 7.77 8.12 -1.12
C LEU A 146 8.04 8.90 0.17
N GLY A 147 7.78 8.27 1.33
CA GLY A 147 8.13 8.82 2.64
C GLY A 147 8.81 7.80 3.52
N ILE A 148 9.13 8.19 4.76
CA ILE A 148 9.91 7.35 5.68
C ILE A 148 9.03 6.86 6.84
N GLU A 149 8.86 5.54 6.95
CA GLU A 149 8.25 4.91 8.11
C GLU A 149 9.25 4.85 9.27
N ARG A 150 8.93 5.54 10.37
CA ARG A 150 9.79 5.67 11.54
C ARG A 150 9.08 5.10 12.77
N ILE A 151 9.69 4.09 13.39
CA ILE A 151 9.25 3.59 14.69
C ILE A 151 9.95 4.41 15.79
N PRO A 152 9.22 5.15 16.65
CA PRO A 152 9.84 5.99 17.67
C PRO A 152 10.77 5.22 18.61
N GLY A 153 12.06 5.56 18.59
CA GLY A 153 13.07 4.98 19.48
C GLY A 153 13.89 3.83 18.88
N LEU A 154 13.61 3.41 17.65
CA LEU A 154 14.40 2.45 16.87
C LEU A 154 15.11 3.18 15.71
N ARG A 155 16.26 2.65 15.25
CA ARG A 155 17.00 3.13 14.07
C ARG A 155 16.76 2.18 12.90
N ASN A 156 15.54 2.14 12.39
CA ASN A 156 15.10 1.21 11.34
C ASN A 156 14.15 1.88 10.33
N ASP A 157 14.37 3.15 10.05
CA ASP A 157 13.64 3.90 9.04
C ASP A 157 13.63 3.11 7.71
N THR A 158 12.47 2.96 7.08
CA THR A 158 12.31 2.35 5.73
C THR A 158 11.52 3.29 4.83
N VAL A 159 11.75 3.20 3.50
CA VAL A 159 10.90 3.92 2.54
C VAL A 159 9.53 3.23 2.50
N ALA A 160 8.48 4.01 2.63
CA ALA A 160 7.09 3.59 2.57
C ALA A 160 6.32 4.47 1.58
N ILE A 161 5.29 3.90 0.97
CA ILE A 161 4.33 4.68 0.19
C ILE A 161 3.36 5.35 1.15
N ARG A 162 3.25 6.68 1.04
CA ARG A 162 2.37 7.52 1.86
C ARG A 162 1.39 8.28 1.01
N THR A 163 0.29 8.68 1.62
CA THR A 163 -0.65 9.65 1.06
C THR A 163 -0.71 10.87 1.98
N GLY A 164 -1.12 12.01 1.42
CA GLY A 164 -1.27 13.26 2.15
C GLY A 164 -2.68 13.83 2.03
N THR A 165 -2.91 14.94 2.71
CA THR A 165 -4.14 15.72 2.61
C THR A 165 -4.10 16.59 1.34
N PRO A 166 -5.05 16.46 0.40
CA PRO A 166 -5.07 17.29 -0.81
C PRO A 166 -5.05 18.80 -0.49
N GLY A 167 -4.21 19.56 -1.18
CA GLY A 167 -3.96 20.98 -0.96
C GLY A 167 -2.98 21.28 0.18
N ALA A 168 -2.43 20.25 0.84
CA ALA A 168 -1.34 20.37 1.80
C ALA A 168 0.02 20.54 1.08
N ASP A 169 0.21 21.64 0.35
CA ASP A 169 1.37 21.91 -0.52
C ASP A 169 1.63 23.41 -0.70
N ILE A 170 2.73 23.81 -1.36
CA ILE A 170 3.06 25.24 -1.54
C ILE A 170 2.43 25.88 -2.79
N HIS A 171 1.54 25.18 -3.48
CA HIS A 171 0.79 25.64 -4.65
C HIS A 171 1.66 26.12 -5.81
N THR A 172 2.66 25.32 -6.19
CA THR A 172 3.56 25.70 -7.31
C THR A 172 2.95 25.54 -8.69
N VAL A 173 2.09 24.55 -8.91
CA VAL A 173 1.48 24.32 -10.24
C VAL A 173 0.59 25.50 -10.65
N PRO A 174 -0.37 25.98 -9.81
CA PRO A 174 -1.14 27.18 -10.14
C PRO A 174 -0.29 28.45 -10.26
N ALA A 175 0.85 28.53 -9.57
CA ALA A 175 1.76 29.65 -9.65
C ALA A 175 2.45 29.75 -11.03
N ARG A 176 2.73 28.60 -11.67
CA ARG A 176 3.43 28.52 -12.96
C ARG A 176 2.56 28.90 -14.15
N ASP A 177 1.25 28.85 -14.03
CA ASP A 177 0.32 29.33 -15.08
C ASP A 177 0.33 30.86 -15.26
N LYS A 178 1.05 31.60 -14.40
CA LYS A 178 1.11 33.06 -14.43
C LYS A 178 2.06 33.56 -15.52
N GLN A 179 1.59 34.51 -16.34
CA GLN A 179 2.34 35.01 -17.48
C GLN A 179 3.04 36.34 -17.16
N GLY A 180 4.36 36.40 -17.42
CA GLY A 180 5.14 37.63 -17.25
C GLY A 180 6.50 37.57 -17.92
N ASN A 181 7.13 38.74 -18.13
CA ASN A 181 8.54 38.79 -18.52
C ASN A 181 9.40 38.59 -17.27
N GLN A 182 10.01 37.40 -17.14
CA GLN A 182 10.83 37.07 -15.98
C GLN A 182 12.30 37.50 -16.17
N VAL A 183 12.95 37.88 -15.07
CA VAL A 183 14.42 37.95 -14.97
C VAL A 183 14.95 36.75 -14.19
N LYS A 184 16.27 36.52 -14.16
CA LYS A 184 16.89 35.51 -13.29
C LYS A 184 17.49 36.16 -12.05
N PRO A 185 16.89 36.02 -10.86
CA PRO A 185 17.50 36.47 -9.61
C PRO A 185 18.67 35.57 -9.21
N LEU A 186 19.59 36.10 -8.42
CA LEU A 186 20.71 35.33 -7.87
C LEU A 186 20.35 34.76 -6.49
N LEU A 187 20.10 33.45 -6.45
CA LEU A 187 19.87 32.69 -5.22
C LEU A 187 21.17 32.01 -4.77
N VAL A 188 21.62 32.31 -3.55
CA VAL A 188 22.85 31.75 -2.98
C VAL A 188 22.54 30.68 -1.94
N ILE A 189 23.14 29.50 -2.09
CA ILE A 189 23.11 28.41 -1.10
C ILE A 189 24.43 28.42 -0.33
N ILE A 190 24.40 28.76 0.95
CA ILE A 190 25.57 28.71 1.83
C ILE A 190 25.49 27.42 2.64
N ASP A 191 26.22 26.37 2.25
CA ASP A 191 26.03 25.03 2.80
C ASP A 191 27.28 24.12 2.64
N THR A 192 27.11 22.81 2.46
CA THR A 192 28.20 21.82 2.30
C THR A 192 28.86 21.80 0.92
N GLY A 193 28.34 22.58 -0.01
CA GLY A 193 28.80 22.67 -1.40
C GLY A 193 27.63 22.50 -2.35
N LEU A 194 27.94 22.36 -3.64
CA LEU A 194 26.99 22.06 -4.69
C LEU A 194 27.60 21.04 -5.66
N ASP A 195 26.83 20.04 -6.06
CA ASP A 195 27.15 19.19 -7.20
C ASP A 195 26.88 19.97 -8.50
N THR A 196 27.90 20.69 -8.96
CA THR A 196 27.81 21.50 -10.19
C THR A 196 27.72 20.67 -11.47
N ASP A 197 27.96 19.36 -11.37
CA ASP A 197 27.83 18.43 -12.50
C ASP A 197 26.44 17.77 -12.56
N HIS A 198 25.58 18.03 -11.57
CA HIS A 198 24.23 17.46 -11.54
C HIS A 198 23.39 17.97 -12.73
N PRO A 199 22.83 17.07 -13.57
CA PRO A 199 22.12 17.47 -14.79
C PRO A 199 20.89 18.34 -14.49
N ASP A 200 20.25 18.09 -13.36
CA ASP A 200 19.06 18.81 -12.88
C ASP A 200 19.37 20.16 -12.20
N LEU A 201 20.64 20.61 -12.23
CA LEU A 201 21.08 21.95 -11.80
C LEU A 201 21.72 22.76 -12.92
N ALA A 202 22.26 22.10 -13.95
CA ALA A 202 23.16 22.69 -14.93
C ALA A 202 22.68 24.02 -15.55
N ASP A 203 21.38 24.12 -15.91
CA ASP A 203 20.82 25.31 -16.56
C ASP A 203 20.52 26.48 -15.60
N ASN A 204 20.49 26.19 -14.30
CA ASN A 204 20.27 27.17 -13.23
C ASN A 204 21.58 27.56 -12.54
N LEU A 205 22.74 26.97 -12.85
CA LEU A 205 24.01 27.35 -12.24
C LEU A 205 24.44 28.75 -12.66
N TRP A 206 24.72 29.60 -11.67
CA TRP A 206 25.34 30.89 -11.89
C TRP A 206 26.79 30.70 -12.34
N THR A 207 27.21 31.50 -13.33
CA THR A 207 28.59 31.55 -13.80
C THR A 207 29.09 32.97 -13.63
N ASN A 208 30.24 33.16 -12.95
CA ASN A 208 30.81 34.50 -12.80
C ASN A 208 31.13 35.09 -14.18
N PRO A 209 30.41 36.14 -14.64
CA PRO A 209 30.61 36.68 -15.98
C PRO A 209 31.93 37.46 -16.10
N ASN A 210 32.62 37.73 -14.99
CA ASN A 210 33.84 38.50 -14.93
C ASN A 210 35.10 37.63 -14.78
N GLU A 211 34.96 36.31 -14.67
CA GLU A 211 36.07 35.36 -14.58
C GLU A 211 36.28 34.61 -15.91
N LEU A 212 37.53 34.35 -16.29
CA LEU A 212 37.87 33.43 -17.36
C LEU A 212 38.23 32.07 -16.76
N PRO A 213 37.47 31.00 -17.04
CA PRO A 213 37.68 29.68 -16.42
C PRO A 213 39.11 29.15 -16.54
N ASP A 214 39.60 28.63 -15.41
CA ASP A 214 40.83 27.84 -15.25
C ASP A 214 42.13 28.57 -15.68
N ASN A 215 42.17 29.91 -15.55
CA ASN A 215 43.35 30.68 -15.95
C ASN A 215 44.35 30.91 -14.79
N GLY A 216 43.94 30.63 -13.55
CA GLY A 216 44.73 30.79 -12.33
C GLY A 216 44.88 32.24 -11.86
N ILE A 217 44.00 33.14 -12.29
CA ILE A 217 44.02 34.58 -12.05
C ILE A 217 42.64 35.02 -11.55
N ASP A 218 42.64 35.83 -10.50
CA ASP A 218 41.48 36.63 -10.07
C ASP A 218 41.28 37.78 -11.06
N ASP A 219 40.45 37.56 -12.07
CA ASP A 219 40.24 38.45 -13.22
C ASP A 219 39.37 39.66 -12.84
N ASP A 220 38.40 39.48 -11.94
CA ASP A 220 37.49 40.51 -11.49
C ASP A 220 38.01 41.33 -10.29
N HIS A 221 39.14 40.89 -9.70
CA HIS A 221 39.83 41.46 -8.55
C HIS A 221 38.98 41.46 -7.26
N ASN A 222 38.09 40.47 -7.11
CA ASN A 222 37.27 40.26 -5.92
C ASN A 222 38.05 39.60 -4.75
N GLY A 223 39.26 39.10 -5.01
CA GLY A 223 40.14 38.43 -4.04
C GLY A 223 40.08 36.90 -4.06
N PHE A 224 39.36 36.31 -5.01
CA PHE A 224 39.12 34.89 -5.20
C PHE A 224 39.57 34.51 -6.63
N ILE A 225 40.27 33.40 -6.78
CA ILE A 225 40.90 33.03 -8.07
C ILE A 225 40.01 32.00 -8.77
N ASP A 226 39.51 32.29 -9.96
CA ASP A 226 38.68 31.38 -10.75
C ASP A 226 37.38 30.94 -10.01
N ASP A 227 36.67 31.85 -9.34
CA ASP A 227 35.39 31.59 -8.64
C ASP A 227 34.18 31.39 -9.59
N ILE A 228 34.30 30.47 -10.54
CA ILE A 228 33.38 30.32 -11.68
C ILE A 228 31.94 30.03 -11.25
N HIS A 229 31.74 29.08 -10.34
CA HIS A 229 30.42 28.66 -9.84
C HIS A 229 30.24 28.90 -8.34
N GLY A 230 31.16 29.66 -7.73
CA GLY A 230 31.20 29.93 -6.31
C GLY A 230 32.58 29.75 -5.71
N TRP A 231 32.62 29.61 -4.38
CA TRP A 231 33.86 29.53 -3.63
C TRP A 231 33.75 28.60 -2.41
N ASP A 232 34.81 27.82 -2.15
CA ASP A 232 34.98 27.06 -0.92
C ASP A 232 35.71 27.88 0.15
N PHE A 233 34.97 28.22 1.22
CA PHE A 233 35.54 28.87 2.40
C PHE A 233 35.97 27.88 3.48
N SER A 234 35.64 26.59 3.32
CA SER A 234 35.93 25.55 4.29
C SER A 234 37.40 25.10 4.25
N GLY A 235 38.03 25.11 3.07
CA GLY A 235 39.40 24.63 2.84
C GLY A 235 39.57 23.12 2.95
N ASP A 236 38.49 22.34 2.85
CA ASP A 236 38.45 20.88 2.71
C ASP A 236 39.30 20.06 3.68
N THR A 237 39.57 20.62 4.87
CA THR A 237 40.40 19.96 5.87
C THR A 237 39.84 20.15 7.27
N ILE A 238 39.72 19.06 8.05
CA ILE A 238 39.32 19.12 9.46
C ILE A 238 40.40 19.82 10.34
N GLN A 239 41.53 20.24 9.75
CA GLN A 239 42.63 20.89 10.46
C GLN A 239 42.38 22.40 10.65
N PHE A 240 41.97 22.77 11.87
CA PHE A 240 41.61 24.13 12.30
C PHE A 240 42.64 25.26 12.11
N PHE A 241 43.90 24.97 11.78
CA PHE A 241 44.99 25.97 11.78
C PHE A 241 45.51 26.37 10.40
N ASN A 242 45.03 25.75 9.31
CA ASN A 242 45.47 26.06 7.95
C ASN A 242 44.32 26.03 6.94
N LEU A 243 43.32 26.89 7.16
CA LEU A 243 42.16 27.05 6.29
C LEU A 243 42.54 27.91 5.08
N THR A 244 42.81 27.27 3.95
CA THR A 244 42.98 27.94 2.65
C THR A 244 41.84 27.47 1.77
N GLY A 245 40.92 28.38 1.44
CA GLY A 245 39.83 28.09 0.51
C GLY A 245 40.30 28.11 -0.95
N ASP A 246 39.49 27.56 -1.83
CA ASP A 246 39.71 27.50 -3.28
C ASP A 246 38.37 27.59 -4.04
N ASN A 247 38.42 27.38 -5.35
CA ASN A 247 37.26 27.44 -6.23
C ASN A 247 36.50 26.10 -6.36
N ASP A 248 36.85 25.08 -5.56
CA ASP A 248 36.19 23.77 -5.60
C ASP A 248 34.97 23.73 -4.67
N VAL A 249 33.80 24.04 -5.22
CA VAL A 249 32.53 24.04 -4.49
C VAL A 249 31.89 22.65 -4.36
N THR A 250 32.56 21.58 -4.79
CA THR A 250 32.00 20.22 -4.82
C THR A 250 31.44 19.83 -3.45
N ASP A 251 30.19 19.37 -3.44
CA ASP A 251 29.52 18.94 -2.23
C ASP A 251 30.08 17.59 -1.75
N GLY A 252 30.82 17.62 -0.65
CA GLY A 252 31.41 16.44 -0.01
C GLY A 252 30.51 15.76 1.03
N MET A 253 29.31 16.31 1.31
CA MET A 253 28.42 15.79 2.36
C MET A 253 26.96 15.55 1.88
N GLY A 254 26.57 16.13 0.75
CA GLY A 254 25.28 15.91 0.08
C GLY A 254 24.13 16.84 0.50
N HIS A 255 24.25 17.53 1.65
CA HIS A 255 23.18 18.39 2.18
C HIS A 255 22.94 19.62 1.31
N GLY A 256 23.99 20.29 0.85
CA GLY A 256 23.91 21.50 0.03
C GLY A 256 23.27 21.25 -1.34
N THR A 257 23.58 20.12 -1.99
CA THR A 257 22.96 19.71 -3.25
C THR A 257 21.46 19.42 -3.08
N HIS A 258 21.05 18.75 -2.00
CA HIS A 258 19.63 18.49 -1.72
C HIS A 258 18.83 19.78 -1.50
N VAL A 259 19.39 20.70 -0.71
CA VAL A 259 18.83 22.03 -0.43
C VAL A 259 18.71 22.86 -1.71
N ALA A 260 19.74 22.84 -2.56
CA ALA A 260 19.71 23.50 -3.87
C ALA A 260 18.61 22.96 -4.79
N GLY A 261 18.41 21.64 -4.79
CA GLY A 261 17.34 20.98 -5.51
C GLY A 261 15.96 21.46 -5.12
N CYS A 262 15.69 21.50 -3.81
CA CYS A 262 14.42 21.99 -3.26
C CYS A 262 14.15 23.43 -3.73
N ALA A 263 15.17 24.27 -3.74
CA ALA A 263 15.04 25.65 -4.16
C ALA A 263 14.86 25.82 -5.67
N ALA A 264 15.67 25.14 -6.49
CA ALA A 264 15.92 25.54 -7.88
C ALA A 264 16.36 24.42 -8.82
N ALA A 265 15.98 23.16 -8.59
CA ALA A 265 16.12 22.13 -9.63
C ALA A 265 15.41 22.57 -10.93
N VAL A 266 16.04 22.27 -12.07
CA VAL A 266 15.58 22.72 -13.39
C VAL A 266 14.23 22.10 -13.69
N SER A 267 13.20 22.91 -13.87
CA SER A 267 11.86 22.41 -14.19
C SER A 267 11.67 22.25 -15.71
N ASN A 268 10.82 21.30 -16.10
CA ASN A 268 10.45 21.05 -17.49
C ASN A 268 11.59 20.51 -18.39
N ASN A 269 12.54 19.76 -17.82
CA ASN A 269 13.66 19.17 -18.56
C ASN A 269 13.49 17.66 -18.84
N GLU A 270 12.34 17.08 -18.48
CA GLU A 270 12.00 15.64 -18.57
C GLU A 270 12.84 14.74 -17.65
N ILE A 271 13.56 15.30 -16.68
CA ILE A 271 14.50 14.59 -15.81
C ILE A 271 14.10 14.86 -14.37
N GLY A 272 14.08 13.82 -13.53
CA GLY A 272 14.16 14.04 -12.09
C GLY A 272 13.02 14.83 -11.47
N VAL A 273 13.40 15.87 -10.72
CA VAL A 273 12.53 16.65 -9.84
C VAL A 273 12.47 18.10 -10.32
N ALA A 274 11.48 18.86 -9.86
CA ALA A 274 11.41 20.30 -10.07
C ALA A 274 11.76 21.05 -8.79
N GLY A 275 12.42 22.20 -8.91
CA GLY A 275 12.60 23.16 -7.81
C GLY A 275 11.45 24.15 -7.70
N VAL A 276 11.40 24.90 -6.59
CA VAL A 276 10.40 25.97 -6.40
C VAL A 276 10.61 27.12 -7.39
N ALA A 277 11.84 27.58 -7.55
CA ALA A 277 12.21 28.62 -8.51
C ALA A 277 12.55 27.99 -9.86
N SER A 278 11.69 28.20 -10.83
CA SER A 278 11.88 27.69 -12.20
C SER A 278 12.80 28.58 -13.04
N HIS A 279 12.98 29.84 -12.64
CA HIS A 279 13.74 30.85 -13.37
C HIS A 279 14.68 31.63 -12.44
N THR A 280 15.80 31.03 -12.05
CA THR A 280 16.79 31.63 -11.15
C THR A 280 18.22 31.25 -11.58
N ASP A 281 19.20 32.04 -11.14
CA ASP A 281 20.60 31.63 -11.14
C ASP A 281 21.00 31.22 -9.71
N LEU A 282 21.74 30.12 -9.58
CA LEU A 282 22.09 29.45 -8.33
C LEU A 282 23.60 29.51 -8.10
N LEU A 283 24.03 30.05 -6.96
CA LEU A 283 25.43 30.16 -6.57
C LEU A 283 25.69 29.36 -5.29
N GLY A 284 26.62 28.41 -5.33
CA GLY A 284 27.00 27.58 -4.17
C GLY A 284 28.20 28.15 -3.41
N LEU A 285 28.06 28.35 -2.10
CA LEU A 285 29.18 28.73 -1.22
C LEU A 285 29.39 27.66 -0.16
N LYS A 286 30.55 27.01 -0.19
CA LYS A 286 30.86 25.89 0.69
C LYS A 286 31.50 26.36 1.99
N ILE A 287 30.94 25.95 3.13
CA ILE A 287 31.43 26.32 4.46
C ILE A 287 31.74 25.12 5.36
N PHE A 288 31.20 23.94 5.06
CA PHE A 288 31.53 22.69 5.75
C PHE A 288 32.72 21.99 5.10
N PRO A 289 33.53 21.23 5.87
CA PRO A 289 33.30 20.77 7.25
C PRO A 289 33.64 21.78 8.36
N ASN A 290 34.20 22.95 8.03
CA ASN A 290 34.72 23.91 9.00
C ASN A 290 33.80 25.11 9.26
N ALA A 291 32.48 24.92 9.33
CA ALA A 291 31.45 25.96 9.37
C ALA A 291 31.46 26.87 10.63
N PHE A 292 32.60 27.49 10.94
CA PHE A 292 32.77 28.49 11.96
C PHE A 292 32.05 29.77 11.56
N ILE A 293 31.56 30.49 12.56
CA ILE A 293 30.94 31.81 12.36
C ILE A 293 31.81 32.75 11.51
N SER A 294 33.14 32.72 11.67
CA SER A 294 34.05 33.54 10.84
C SER A 294 34.07 33.14 9.36
N ILE A 295 33.88 31.86 9.05
CA ILE A 295 33.77 31.34 7.68
C ILE A 295 32.40 31.73 7.11
N SER A 296 31.32 31.50 7.86
CA SER A 296 29.96 31.90 7.45
C SER A 296 29.87 33.41 7.20
N ILE A 297 30.52 34.24 8.01
CA ILE A 297 30.60 35.70 7.78
C ILE A 297 31.26 36.02 6.44
N ARG A 298 32.35 35.32 6.07
CA ARG A 298 33.03 35.55 4.78
C ARG A 298 32.14 35.15 3.62
N ALA A 299 31.44 34.02 3.71
CA ALA A 299 30.51 33.55 2.69
C ALA A 299 29.31 34.51 2.53
N ILE A 300 28.68 34.96 3.62
CA ILE A 300 27.56 35.92 3.56
C ILE A 300 28.02 37.26 2.97
N MET A 301 29.22 37.73 3.35
CA MET A 301 29.79 38.95 2.78
C MET A 301 30.02 38.81 1.28
N TYR A 302 30.63 37.70 0.86
CA TYR A 302 30.86 37.39 -0.53
C TYR A 302 29.55 37.36 -1.33
N ALA A 303 28.54 36.63 -0.85
CA ALA A 303 27.22 36.59 -1.48
C ALA A 303 26.62 38.01 -1.69
N ALA A 304 26.67 38.84 -0.65
CA ALA A 304 26.16 40.21 -0.73
C ALA A 304 26.98 41.13 -1.67
N ASP A 305 28.28 40.89 -1.78
CA ASP A 305 29.17 41.63 -2.67
C ASP A 305 29.02 41.20 -4.14
N MET A 306 28.76 39.90 -4.39
CA MET A 306 28.40 39.35 -5.70
C MET A 306 26.99 39.74 -6.17
N GLY A 307 26.20 40.36 -5.30
CA GLY A 307 24.87 40.87 -5.64
C GLY A 307 23.77 39.82 -5.52
N ALA A 308 23.89 38.89 -4.56
CA ALA A 308 22.81 37.97 -4.21
C ALA A 308 21.49 38.72 -3.99
N ASP A 309 20.39 38.18 -4.50
CA ASP A 309 19.05 38.67 -4.20
C ASP A 309 18.48 37.94 -2.96
N VAL A 310 18.76 36.64 -2.86
CA VAL A 310 18.33 35.78 -1.76
C VAL A 310 19.49 34.89 -1.30
N ILE A 311 19.64 34.71 0.01
CA ILE A 311 20.59 33.77 0.63
C ILE A 311 19.81 32.74 1.45
N ASN A 312 20.01 31.45 1.16
CA ASN A 312 19.54 30.36 2.00
C ASN A 312 20.64 29.87 2.96
N MET A 313 20.27 29.67 4.22
CA MET A 313 21.13 29.13 5.28
C MET A 313 20.40 27.99 6.01
N SER A 314 20.58 26.76 5.52
CA SER A 314 19.99 25.55 6.10
C SER A 314 20.84 24.98 7.27
N TRP A 315 21.37 25.88 8.10
CA TRP A 315 22.22 25.54 9.25
C TRP A 315 21.99 26.53 10.40
N GLY A 316 22.33 26.12 11.63
CA GLY A 316 22.20 26.99 12.79
C GLY A 316 22.86 26.45 14.04
N ASN A 317 22.96 27.30 15.07
CA ASN A 317 23.43 26.93 16.40
C ASN A 317 22.76 27.77 17.50
N TYR A 318 22.93 27.40 18.77
CA TYR A 318 22.28 28.08 19.89
C TYR A 318 22.99 29.38 20.36
N TYR A 319 24.10 29.76 19.74
CA TYR A 319 24.94 30.86 20.20
C TYR A 319 24.75 32.12 19.37
N GLN A 320 24.38 33.21 20.05
CA GLN A 320 24.37 34.53 19.44
C GLN A 320 25.79 35.00 19.11
N SER A 321 26.00 35.42 17.87
CA SER A 321 27.17 36.18 17.45
C SER A 321 26.78 37.57 16.97
N ARG A 322 27.34 38.59 17.63
CA ARG A 322 27.19 39.97 17.18
C ARG A 322 27.69 40.16 15.74
N ALA A 323 28.82 39.55 15.40
CA ALA A 323 29.42 39.70 14.08
C ALA A 323 28.58 39.02 12.98
N LEU A 324 27.96 37.87 13.29
CA LEU A 324 27.04 37.20 12.35
C LEU A 324 25.79 38.05 12.10
N ARG A 325 25.24 38.68 13.14
CA ARG A 325 24.13 39.61 12.99
C ARG A 325 24.51 40.84 12.16
N GLU A 326 25.68 41.44 12.42
CA GLU A 326 26.15 42.63 11.70
C GLU A 326 26.37 42.33 10.20
N ILE A 327 26.83 41.13 9.83
CA ILE A 327 26.98 40.78 8.40
C ILE A 327 25.63 40.51 7.72
N LEU A 328 24.63 39.98 8.44
CA LEU A 328 23.27 39.83 7.91
C LEU A 328 22.59 41.20 7.74
N GLU A 329 22.83 42.14 8.67
CA GLU A 329 22.41 43.54 8.52
C GLU A 329 23.10 44.20 7.32
N TYR A 330 24.37 43.86 7.05
CA TYR A 330 25.07 44.29 5.83
C TYR A 330 24.41 43.74 4.57
N ALA A 331 24.17 42.43 4.50
CA ALA A 331 23.48 41.80 3.37
C ALA A 331 22.08 42.43 3.13
N HIS A 332 21.30 42.63 4.19
CA HIS A 332 20.01 43.32 4.08
C HIS A 332 20.14 44.75 3.53
N SER A 333 21.16 45.50 3.96
CA SER A 333 21.45 46.85 3.43
C SER A 333 21.85 46.87 1.94
N ARG A 334 22.21 45.70 1.39
CA ARG A 334 22.50 45.45 -0.02
C ARG A 334 21.28 44.90 -0.78
N ASN A 335 20.09 44.94 -0.16
CA ASN A 335 18.82 44.39 -0.66
C ASN A 335 18.79 42.86 -0.76
N VAL A 336 19.55 42.15 0.07
CA VAL A 336 19.53 40.68 0.10
C VAL A 336 18.55 40.19 1.16
N LEU A 337 17.64 39.28 0.80
CA LEU A 337 16.81 38.56 1.77
C LEU A 337 17.56 37.33 2.29
N ALA A 338 17.77 37.25 3.61
CA ALA A 338 18.38 36.08 4.24
C ALA A 338 17.28 35.16 4.80
N VAL A 339 17.28 33.88 4.40
CA VAL A 339 16.33 32.85 4.81
C VAL A 339 17.10 31.76 5.57
N ALA A 340 16.59 31.32 6.73
CA ALA A 340 17.26 30.31 7.55
C ALA A 340 16.30 29.31 8.20
N ALA A 341 16.76 28.08 8.32
CA ALA A 341 16.07 26.98 9.00
C ALA A 341 16.05 27.18 10.53
N ILE A 342 14.91 26.91 11.17
CA ILE A 342 14.73 27.14 12.62
C ILE A 342 15.26 26.01 13.52
N GLY A 343 15.60 24.85 12.96
CA GLY A 343 16.13 23.71 13.69
C GLY A 343 15.14 22.55 13.85
N ASN A 344 15.68 21.38 14.16
CA ASN A 344 15.00 20.08 14.08
C ASN A 344 14.90 19.38 15.45
N PHE A 345 14.65 20.13 16.53
CA PHE A 345 14.67 19.61 17.91
C PHE A 345 13.30 19.51 18.59
N GLY A 346 12.22 19.96 17.94
CA GLY A 346 10.86 19.95 18.51
C GLY A 346 10.73 20.82 19.77
N ASP A 347 11.55 21.87 19.90
CA ASP A 347 11.64 22.71 21.09
C ASP A 347 11.40 24.19 20.79
N SER A 348 11.39 25.02 21.84
CA SER A 348 11.26 26.48 21.72
C SER A 348 12.58 27.24 21.78
N ALA A 349 13.71 26.54 21.60
CA ALA A 349 15.03 27.13 21.72
C ALA A 349 15.37 27.97 20.48
N MET A 350 15.84 29.19 20.70
CA MET A 350 16.29 30.06 19.62
C MET A 350 17.57 29.51 18.97
N THR A 351 17.56 29.42 17.65
CA THR A 351 18.70 29.03 16.81
C THR A 351 19.12 30.20 15.93
N TYR A 352 20.42 30.41 15.77
CA TYR A 352 21.00 31.51 14.98
C TYR A 352 21.68 30.92 13.74
N PRO A 353 21.46 31.51 12.54
CA PRO A 353 20.99 32.89 12.32
C PRO A 353 19.47 33.11 12.25
N ALA A 354 18.65 32.05 12.30
CA ALA A 354 17.19 32.16 12.11
C ALA A 354 16.51 33.14 13.09
N SER A 355 16.81 33.08 14.38
CA SER A 355 16.20 33.95 15.39
C SER A 355 16.68 35.42 15.36
N TYR A 356 17.53 35.82 14.40
CA TYR A 356 17.80 37.25 14.21
C TYR A 356 16.61 37.92 13.54
N PRO A 357 16.11 39.08 14.04
CA PRO A 357 14.93 39.73 13.47
C PRO A 357 15.04 40.08 11.98
N ILE A 358 16.26 40.21 11.44
CA ILE A 358 16.50 40.53 10.03
C ILE A 358 16.45 39.30 9.11
N THR A 359 16.54 38.10 9.69
CA THR A 359 16.48 36.83 8.98
C THR A 359 15.03 36.37 8.90
N MET A 360 14.67 35.73 7.79
CA MET A 360 13.40 35.04 7.63
C MET A 360 13.54 33.61 8.14
N ALA A 361 12.82 33.29 9.23
CA ALA A 361 12.95 32.04 9.98
C ALA A 361 11.87 31.02 9.57
N VAL A 362 12.28 29.86 9.04
CA VAL A 362 11.38 28.88 8.40
C VAL A 362 11.31 27.55 9.15
N GLY A 363 10.09 27.15 9.54
CA GLY A 363 9.75 25.85 10.13
C GLY A 363 9.27 24.81 9.13
N ALA A 364 9.07 23.57 9.59
CA ALA A 364 8.73 22.43 8.75
C ALA A 364 7.32 21.88 8.99
N THR A 365 6.63 21.49 7.91
CA THR A 365 5.34 20.79 7.93
C THR A 365 5.40 19.44 7.19
N ASN A 366 4.37 18.61 7.36
CA ASN A 366 4.20 17.32 6.68
C ASN A 366 3.07 17.33 5.62
N SER A 367 2.87 16.20 4.96
CA SER A 367 1.87 16.00 3.90
C SER A 367 0.42 16.07 4.35
N ASP A 368 0.16 16.10 5.67
CA ASP A 368 -1.17 16.22 6.27
C ASP A 368 -1.46 17.62 6.78
N ASP A 369 -0.64 18.59 6.36
CA ASP A 369 -0.76 19.99 6.74
C ASP A 369 -0.57 20.23 8.24
N GLN A 370 0.34 19.47 8.87
CA GLN A 370 0.67 19.62 10.28
C GLN A 370 2.12 20.08 10.44
N VAL A 371 2.36 20.94 11.44
CA VAL A 371 3.72 21.26 11.89
C VAL A 371 4.36 19.98 12.42
N THR A 372 5.46 19.56 11.81
CA THR A 372 6.08 18.24 12.09
C THR A 372 6.74 18.21 13.47
N TYR A 373 6.77 17.03 14.09
CA TYR A 373 7.21 16.82 15.47
C TYR A 373 8.64 17.31 15.77
N PHE A 374 9.53 17.34 14.77
CA PHE A 374 10.90 17.80 14.94
C PHE A 374 11.05 19.31 14.72
N SER A 375 10.09 20.01 14.11
CA SER A 375 10.24 21.45 13.88
C SER A 375 10.33 22.16 15.22
N SER A 376 11.44 22.87 15.46
CA SER A 376 11.47 23.85 16.56
C SER A 376 10.41 24.94 16.31
N TYR A 377 10.05 25.70 17.34
CA TYR A 377 8.97 26.68 17.26
C TYR A 377 9.22 27.88 18.17
N GLY A 378 8.51 28.97 17.94
CA GLY A 378 8.47 30.11 18.85
C GLY A 378 8.07 31.39 18.16
N SER A 379 7.74 32.43 18.94
CA SER A 379 7.30 33.74 18.43
C SER A 379 8.31 34.48 17.54
N TRP A 380 9.51 33.92 17.37
CA TRP A 380 10.60 34.45 16.57
C TRP A 380 10.68 33.83 15.17
N MET A 381 9.88 32.79 14.88
CA MET A 381 9.77 32.23 13.54
C MET A 381 8.87 33.10 12.65
N ASP A 382 9.01 32.99 11.34
CA ASP A 382 8.16 33.73 10.39
C ASP A 382 7.07 32.88 9.78
N MET A 383 7.39 31.68 9.31
CA MET A 383 6.43 30.82 8.61
C MET A 383 6.93 29.37 8.55
N CYS A 384 6.12 28.48 7.97
CA CYS A 384 6.46 27.11 7.67
C CYS A 384 6.49 26.82 6.17
N ALA A 385 7.20 25.76 5.78
CA ALA A 385 7.08 25.11 4.48
C ALA A 385 7.24 23.59 4.63
N PRO A 386 6.86 22.78 3.63
CA PRO A 386 7.08 21.33 3.67
C PRO A 386 8.52 20.95 4.02
N GLY A 387 8.68 20.03 4.96
CA GLY A 387 10.01 19.60 5.41
C GLY A 387 10.12 18.16 5.90
N LEU A 388 9.05 17.35 5.83
CA LEU A 388 9.10 15.91 6.11
C LEU A 388 8.93 15.14 4.79
N ASP A 389 9.73 14.09 4.56
CA ASP A 389 9.65 13.26 3.37
C ASP A 389 9.83 14.07 2.07
N ILE A 390 10.89 14.89 2.00
CA ILE A 390 11.14 15.77 0.86
C ILE A 390 12.10 15.11 -0.14
N LEU A 391 11.57 14.81 -1.33
CA LEU A 391 12.34 14.30 -2.46
C LEU A 391 13.09 15.45 -3.15
N SER A 392 14.41 15.32 -3.25
CA SER A 392 15.25 16.27 -3.98
C SER A 392 16.57 15.64 -4.46
N LEU A 393 17.49 16.48 -4.93
CA LEU A 393 18.74 16.07 -5.55
C LEU A 393 19.69 15.38 -4.56
N ARG A 394 20.51 14.49 -5.11
CA ARG A 394 21.55 13.75 -4.43
C ARG A 394 22.89 14.09 -5.09
N SER A 395 23.86 14.50 -4.28
CA SER A 395 25.24 14.70 -4.73
C SER A 395 25.92 13.36 -5.04
N ASP A 396 26.77 13.31 -6.06
CA ASP A 396 27.46 12.12 -6.61
C ASP A 396 27.68 10.96 -5.61
N THR A 397 26.72 10.03 -5.57
CA THR A 397 26.71 8.80 -4.75
C THR A 397 26.83 8.96 -3.23
N LEU A 398 26.66 10.18 -2.69
CA LEU A 398 26.71 10.42 -1.25
C LEU A 398 25.45 9.95 -0.53
N ASP A 399 25.60 9.54 0.73
CA ASP A 399 24.50 9.20 1.62
C ASP A 399 24.63 10.01 2.92
N MET A 400 23.76 11.01 3.05
CA MET A 400 23.76 11.94 4.18
C MET A 400 23.39 11.28 5.51
N TYR A 401 22.73 10.11 5.49
CA TYR A 401 22.21 9.45 6.69
C TYR A 401 23.00 8.18 7.07
N ALA A 402 23.96 7.77 6.25
CA ALA A 402 24.86 6.64 6.54
C ALA A 402 25.55 6.79 7.92
N GLU A 403 26.12 7.95 8.23
CA GLU A 403 26.78 8.19 9.52
C GLU A 403 25.80 8.27 10.71
N ASN A 404 24.52 8.51 10.43
CA ASN A 404 23.46 8.54 11.44
C ASN A 404 22.89 7.14 11.75
N GLY A 405 23.35 6.11 11.03
CA GLY A 405 22.95 4.72 11.21
C GLY A 405 21.78 4.29 10.35
N GLU A 406 21.49 5.01 9.27
CA GLU A 406 20.44 4.70 8.28
C GLU A 406 21.03 4.62 6.85
N PRO A 407 22.08 3.80 6.60
CA PRO A 407 22.69 3.73 5.29
C PRO A 407 21.73 3.16 4.24
N ASN A 408 21.73 3.75 3.04
CA ASN A 408 20.95 3.39 1.87
C ASN A 408 19.42 3.44 2.02
N VAL A 409 18.91 3.93 3.15
CA VAL A 409 17.46 3.96 3.41
C VAL A 409 16.77 4.96 2.49
N ARG A 410 17.25 6.21 2.46
CA ARG A 410 16.48 7.31 1.84
C ARG A 410 16.96 7.66 0.43
N ILE A 411 17.78 6.79 -0.18
CA ILE A 411 18.25 6.90 -1.57
C ILE A 411 17.14 6.47 -2.51
N ILE A 412 16.76 7.32 -3.46
CA ILE A 412 15.83 6.94 -4.54
C ILE A 412 16.59 6.36 -5.72
N ASP A 413 17.64 7.05 -6.16
CA ASP A 413 18.58 6.54 -7.15
C ASP A 413 19.95 7.24 -7.03
N SER A 414 20.77 7.20 -8.09
CA SER A 414 22.08 7.87 -8.12
C SER A 414 22.01 9.41 -8.03
N MET A 415 20.86 10.01 -8.34
CA MET A 415 20.66 11.46 -8.50
C MET A 415 19.61 12.04 -7.55
N TYR A 416 18.76 11.23 -6.89
CA TYR A 416 17.69 11.73 -6.01
C TYR A 416 17.63 11.01 -4.64
N TYR A 417 17.20 11.75 -3.62
CA TYR A 417 17.23 11.34 -2.21
C TYR A 417 16.09 12.00 -1.41
N LEU A 418 15.57 11.31 -0.38
CA LEU A 418 14.57 11.82 0.57
C LEU A 418 15.23 12.37 1.84
N ALA A 419 14.87 13.59 2.26
CA ALA A 419 15.38 14.16 3.51
C ALA A 419 14.28 14.83 4.34
N ASP A 420 14.52 14.87 5.66
CA ASP A 420 13.67 15.55 6.63
C ASP A 420 14.42 16.71 7.28
N GLY A 421 13.75 17.85 7.41
CA GLY A 421 14.23 18.96 8.21
C GLY A 421 13.63 20.30 7.82
N SER A 422 13.70 21.25 8.76
CA SER A 422 13.59 22.67 8.43
C SER A 422 14.65 23.12 7.41
N SER A 423 15.73 22.35 7.25
CA SER A 423 16.72 22.48 6.18
C SER A 423 16.16 22.31 4.77
N MET A 424 15.09 21.52 4.59
CA MET A 424 14.39 21.33 3.31
C MET A 424 13.27 22.36 3.13
N ALA A 425 12.69 22.86 4.23
CA ALA A 425 11.66 23.90 4.21
C ALA A 425 12.22 25.30 3.87
N ALA A 426 13.35 25.69 4.47
CA ALA A 426 14.00 26.98 4.22
C ALA A 426 14.32 27.27 2.73
N PRO A 427 14.93 26.34 1.96
CA PRO A 427 15.20 26.57 0.54
C PRO A 427 13.94 26.69 -0.31
N MET A 428 12.81 26.10 0.08
CA MET A 428 11.55 26.31 -0.62
C MET A 428 11.05 27.75 -0.47
N VAL A 429 11.20 28.36 0.72
CA VAL A 429 10.89 29.78 0.94
C VAL A 429 11.87 30.68 0.19
N ALA A 430 13.16 30.32 0.18
CA ALA A 430 14.17 31.06 -0.59
C ALA A 430 13.91 30.97 -2.10
N GLY A 431 13.52 29.81 -2.60
CA GLY A 431 13.11 29.59 -3.98
C GLY A 431 11.84 30.37 -4.33
N ALA A 432 10.83 30.38 -3.46
CA ALA A 432 9.64 31.20 -3.65
C ALA A 432 9.97 32.71 -3.68
N ALA A 433 10.89 33.17 -2.83
CA ALA A 433 11.37 34.54 -2.85
C ALA A 433 12.06 34.89 -4.18
N ALA A 434 12.91 33.99 -4.70
CA ALA A 434 13.52 34.14 -6.01
C ALA A 434 12.47 34.11 -7.13
N GLU A 435 11.51 33.19 -7.12
CA GLU A 435 10.44 33.15 -8.12
C GLU A 435 9.62 34.46 -8.12
N ILE A 436 9.28 35.02 -6.95
CA ILE A 436 8.61 36.32 -6.87
C ILE A 436 9.45 37.45 -7.49
N LEU A 437 10.75 37.46 -7.21
CA LEU A 437 11.69 38.45 -7.77
C LEU A 437 11.89 38.29 -9.27
N SER A 438 11.70 37.09 -9.82
CA SER A 438 11.77 36.84 -11.26
C SER A 438 10.67 37.63 -12.00
N TYR A 439 9.45 37.66 -11.45
CA TYR A 439 8.33 38.44 -11.98
C TYR A 439 8.38 39.93 -11.62
N SER A 440 8.94 40.27 -10.46
CA SER A 440 8.97 41.64 -9.95
C SER A 440 10.35 42.02 -9.41
N PRO A 441 11.31 42.28 -10.31
CA PRO A 441 12.66 42.67 -9.92
C PRO A 441 12.65 44.02 -9.19
N GLY A 442 13.34 44.08 -8.05
CA GLY A 442 13.52 45.30 -7.26
C GLY A 442 12.57 45.46 -6.08
N ILE A 443 11.77 44.44 -5.75
CA ILE A 443 11.12 44.36 -4.43
C ILE A 443 12.22 44.31 -3.36
N VAL A 444 12.13 45.21 -2.37
CA VAL A 444 13.08 45.23 -1.25
C VAL A 444 12.79 44.09 -0.26
N PRO A 445 13.80 43.59 0.48
CA PRO A 445 13.65 42.40 1.34
C PRO A 445 12.48 42.48 2.34
N ASP A 446 12.24 43.63 2.96
CA ASP A 446 11.14 43.81 3.92
C ASP A 446 9.76 43.66 3.27
N SER A 447 9.62 44.14 2.02
CA SER A 447 8.39 43.99 1.23
C SER A 447 8.22 42.55 0.78
N LEU A 448 9.31 41.88 0.39
CA LEU A 448 9.29 40.48 -0.01
C LEU A 448 8.90 39.55 1.14
N ARG A 449 9.51 39.75 2.32
CA ARG A 449 9.12 39.05 3.56
C ARG A 449 7.64 39.25 3.86
N LYS A 450 7.15 40.49 3.74
CA LYS A 450 5.74 40.80 3.98
C LYS A 450 4.82 40.12 2.97
N LEU A 451 5.19 40.06 1.68
CA LEU A 451 4.40 39.36 0.65
C LEU A 451 4.27 37.87 1.00
N LEU A 452 5.40 37.22 1.32
CA LEU A 452 5.43 35.81 1.72
C LEU A 452 4.61 35.54 2.98
N SER A 453 4.69 36.43 3.98
CA SER A 453 3.88 36.31 5.21
C SER A 453 2.39 36.52 4.97
N MET A 454 2.01 37.49 4.13
CA MET A 454 0.60 37.79 3.85
C MET A 454 -0.08 36.77 2.96
N SER A 455 0.67 36.05 2.13
CA SER A 455 0.12 35.02 1.25
C SER A 455 -0.01 33.66 1.92
N ALA A 456 0.69 33.44 3.04
CA ALA A 456 0.78 32.16 3.73
C ALA A 456 -0.58 31.56 4.10
N ASP A 457 -0.70 30.24 4.00
CA ASP A 457 -1.84 29.45 4.47
C ASP A 457 -1.74 29.29 6.00
N ASP A 458 -2.45 30.16 6.70
CA ASP A 458 -2.47 30.25 8.15
C ASP A 458 -3.06 28.99 8.83
N TYR A 459 -2.40 28.52 9.90
CA TYR A 459 -2.87 27.41 10.70
C TYR A 459 -3.63 27.90 11.92
N LEU A 460 -4.94 27.69 11.91
CA LEU A 460 -5.78 28.03 13.05
C LEU A 460 -5.70 26.93 14.12
N ASP A 461 -5.17 27.29 15.28
CA ASP A 461 -5.04 26.43 16.46
C ASP A 461 -4.37 25.06 16.20
N PRO A 462 -3.12 25.03 15.68
CA PRO A 462 -2.46 23.80 15.20
C PRO A 462 -2.32 22.70 16.25
N TYR A 463 -2.52 23.00 17.54
CA TYR A 463 -2.47 22.04 18.65
C TYR A 463 -3.68 22.09 19.59
N GLY A 464 -4.80 22.71 19.19
CA GLY A 464 -6.03 22.73 20.00
C GLY A 464 -5.90 23.44 21.35
N ARG A 465 -5.02 24.46 21.45
CA ARG A 465 -4.73 25.23 22.68
C ARG A 465 -5.56 26.51 22.80
N GLY A 466 -6.50 26.75 21.88
CA GLY A 466 -7.40 27.90 21.90
C GLY A 466 -6.83 29.14 21.21
N ASP A 467 -5.84 28.99 20.33
CA ASP A 467 -5.35 30.08 19.47
C ASP A 467 -6.15 30.10 18.16
N SER A 468 -7.36 30.64 18.22
CA SER A 468 -8.36 30.53 17.13
C SER A 468 -8.45 31.77 16.24
N LEU A 469 -7.52 32.72 16.39
CA LEU A 469 -7.53 33.96 15.63
C LEU A 469 -6.53 33.90 14.48
N PRO A 470 -6.92 34.30 13.25
CA PRO A 470 -5.99 34.35 12.14
C PRO A 470 -4.79 35.27 12.41
N GLY A 471 -3.63 34.89 11.89
CA GLY A 471 -2.39 35.65 11.93
C GLY A 471 -1.24 34.94 12.65
N HIS A 472 -0.17 35.67 12.90
CA HIS A 472 1.08 35.10 13.42
C HIS A 472 0.92 34.39 14.77
N ASP A 473 1.30 33.11 14.82
CA ASP A 473 1.33 32.28 16.03
C ASP A 473 2.74 31.73 16.33
N VAL A 474 2.90 31.11 17.52
CA VAL A 474 4.22 30.64 18.00
C VAL A 474 4.65 29.29 17.45
N PHE A 475 3.77 28.54 16.79
CA PHE A 475 4.00 27.19 16.28
C PHE A 475 4.18 27.16 14.78
N SER A 476 3.44 28.01 14.05
CA SER A 476 3.48 28.02 12.58
C SER A 476 3.91 29.36 11.97
N GLY A 477 4.12 30.38 12.81
CA GLY A 477 4.37 31.73 12.32
C GLY A 477 3.14 32.26 11.61
N TRP A 478 3.29 32.76 10.38
CA TRP A 478 2.18 33.21 9.53
C TRP A 478 1.48 32.06 8.78
N GLY A 479 1.89 30.81 8.99
CA GLY A 479 1.37 29.63 8.31
C GLY A 479 2.31 29.04 7.26
N ARG A 480 1.78 28.14 6.43
CA ARG A 480 2.52 27.47 5.36
C ARG A 480 2.72 28.38 4.15
N LEU A 481 3.87 28.29 3.49
CA LEU A 481 4.15 28.92 2.20
C LEU A 481 3.06 28.64 1.16
N ASN A 482 2.59 29.69 0.48
CA ASN A 482 1.69 29.62 -0.66
C ASN A 482 2.22 30.54 -1.77
N LEU A 483 2.89 29.95 -2.77
CA LEU A 483 3.56 30.70 -3.84
C LEU A 483 2.55 31.33 -4.80
N SER A 484 1.48 30.62 -5.14
CA SER A 484 0.43 31.16 -6.03
C SER A 484 -0.16 32.44 -5.46
N ALA A 485 -0.58 32.42 -4.19
CA ALA A 485 -1.14 33.60 -3.52
C ALA A 485 -0.11 34.75 -3.39
N ALA A 486 1.19 34.43 -3.25
CA ALA A 486 2.24 35.45 -3.21
C ALA A 486 2.36 36.17 -4.55
N LEU A 487 2.32 35.45 -5.67
CA LEU A 487 2.34 36.04 -7.00
C LEU A 487 1.05 36.82 -7.33
N ASP A 488 -0.10 36.44 -6.75
CA ASP A 488 -1.34 37.22 -6.88
C ASP A 488 -1.18 38.61 -6.24
N LEU A 489 -0.55 38.65 -5.05
CA LEU A 489 -0.21 39.92 -4.39
C LEU A 489 0.76 40.78 -5.22
N VAL A 490 1.68 40.16 -5.96
CA VAL A 490 2.59 40.86 -6.88
C VAL A 490 1.83 41.51 -8.03
N GLU A 491 0.79 40.85 -8.54
CA GLU A 491 -0.15 41.43 -9.52
C GLU A 491 -1.11 42.45 -8.91
N GLY A 492 -0.98 42.72 -7.61
CA GLY A 492 -1.67 43.79 -6.92
C GLY A 492 -3.04 43.41 -6.37
N ARG A 493 -3.42 42.13 -6.33
CA ARG A 493 -4.74 41.67 -5.85
C ARG A 493 -4.65 40.38 -5.04
N LEU A 494 -5.33 40.28 -3.90
CA LEU A 494 -5.50 39.01 -3.18
C LEU A 494 -6.90 38.88 -2.61
N ALA A 495 -7.51 37.71 -2.83
CA ALA A 495 -8.75 37.28 -2.21
C ALA A 495 -8.48 35.96 -1.47
N LYS A 496 -8.69 35.94 -0.15
CA LYS A 496 -8.58 34.73 0.66
C LYS A 496 -9.54 34.79 1.84
N ILE A 497 -10.27 33.70 2.09
CA ILE A 497 -11.11 33.53 3.29
C ILE A 497 -10.34 32.58 4.22
N GLU A 498 -9.82 33.05 5.34
CA GLU A 498 -8.98 32.29 6.28
C GLU A 498 -9.81 31.60 7.37
N PHE A 499 -10.84 32.28 7.88
CA PHE A 499 -11.77 31.73 8.86
C PHE A 499 -13.22 31.89 8.37
N PRO A 500 -14.08 30.89 8.60
CA PRO A 500 -13.80 29.60 9.24
C PRO A 500 -13.03 28.64 8.32
N ALA A 501 -12.33 27.67 8.93
CA ALA A 501 -11.64 26.59 8.21
C ALA A 501 -12.61 25.81 7.30
N SER A 502 -12.07 25.15 6.28
CA SER A 502 -12.91 24.36 5.39
C SER A 502 -13.63 23.25 6.16
N ASN A 503 -14.88 22.99 5.80
CA ASN A 503 -15.77 22.00 6.43
C ASN A 503 -16.02 22.25 7.93
N ARG A 504 -15.63 23.42 8.45
CA ARG A 504 -15.88 23.78 9.84
C ARG A 504 -17.38 23.80 10.10
N LEU A 505 -17.79 23.20 11.22
CA LEU A 505 -19.14 23.35 11.74
C LEU A 505 -19.39 24.80 12.19
N ILE A 506 -20.44 25.41 11.67
CA ILE A 506 -20.88 26.76 12.04
C ILE A 506 -22.19 26.72 12.80
N GLU A 507 -22.19 27.38 13.95
CA GLU A 507 -23.32 27.56 14.84
C GLU A 507 -23.81 29.01 14.77
N GLY A 508 -24.99 29.23 14.20
CA GLY A 508 -25.52 30.59 14.04
C GLY A 508 -24.77 31.40 12.99
N GLU A 509 -24.42 32.65 13.29
CA GLU A 509 -23.79 33.55 12.30
C GLU A 509 -22.31 33.18 12.05
N ALA A 510 -21.96 32.87 10.80
CA ALA A 510 -20.57 32.75 10.38
C ALA A 510 -19.92 34.13 10.37
N VAL A 511 -18.81 34.30 11.09
CA VAL A 511 -17.91 35.44 10.90
C VAL A 511 -16.84 35.02 9.90
N LEU A 512 -16.77 35.70 8.77
CA LEU A 512 -15.80 35.42 7.72
C LEU A 512 -14.62 36.38 7.91
N ARG A 513 -13.43 35.84 8.13
CA ARG A 513 -12.19 36.62 8.22
C ARG A 513 -11.22 36.18 7.14
N GLY A 514 -10.41 37.12 6.69
CA GLY A 514 -9.35 36.83 5.74
C GLY A 514 -8.80 38.10 5.12
N THR A 515 -8.28 37.94 3.91
CA THR A 515 -7.56 39.00 3.21
C THR A 515 -8.26 39.34 1.91
N ALA A 516 -8.65 40.61 1.77
CA ALA A 516 -9.17 41.21 0.56
C ALA A 516 -8.35 42.46 0.28
N PHE A 517 -7.38 42.35 -0.63
CA PHE A 517 -6.41 43.41 -0.93
C PHE A 517 -6.38 43.74 -2.42
N SER A 518 -6.40 45.03 -2.78
CA SER A 518 -6.15 45.51 -4.14
C SER A 518 -5.35 46.82 -4.11
N GLU A 519 -4.19 46.86 -4.77
CA GLU A 519 -3.39 48.10 -4.91
C GLU A 519 -4.03 49.09 -5.90
N PHE A 520 -4.92 48.61 -6.78
CA PHE A 520 -5.62 49.42 -7.77
C PHE A 520 -6.84 50.14 -7.20
N GLY A 521 -7.14 49.93 -5.91
CA GLY A 521 -8.27 50.55 -5.23
C GLY A 521 -9.63 49.96 -5.60
N GLU A 522 -9.66 48.69 -5.99
CA GLU A 522 -10.89 47.94 -6.26
C GLU A 522 -11.67 47.63 -4.96
N ASP A 523 -12.96 47.34 -5.11
CA ASP A 523 -13.80 46.83 -4.03
C ASP A 523 -13.84 45.30 -4.08
N PHE A 524 -13.96 44.66 -2.92
CA PHE A 524 -14.24 43.23 -2.79
C PHE A 524 -15.74 42.94 -2.71
N ARG A 525 -16.15 41.72 -3.07
CA ARG A 525 -17.50 41.18 -2.86
C ARG A 525 -17.43 39.79 -2.26
N LEU A 526 -18.25 39.49 -1.27
CA LEU A 526 -18.34 38.18 -0.63
C LEU A 526 -19.73 37.61 -0.83
N TYR A 527 -19.85 36.39 -1.32
CA TYR A 527 -21.08 35.66 -1.57
C TYR A 527 -21.17 34.38 -0.74
N ALA A 528 -22.38 33.86 -0.55
CA ALA A 528 -22.65 32.55 0.05
C ALA A 528 -23.71 31.80 -0.77
N ALA A 529 -23.53 30.48 -0.94
CA ALA A 529 -24.50 29.59 -1.59
C ALA A 529 -24.52 28.19 -0.94
N PRO A 530 -25.70 27.57 -0.75
CA PRO A 530 -25.78 26.18 -0.28
C PRO A 530 -25.29 25.19 -1.36
N ALA A 531 -24.71 24.07 -0.95
CA ALA A 531 -24.21 23.02 -1.86
C ALA A 531 -25.32 22.41 -2.73
N SER A 532 -26.54 22.35 -2.20
CA SER A 532 -27.74 21.86 -2.86
C SER A 532 -28.21 22.76 -4.01
N ASP A 533 -27.87 24.05 -3.99
CA ASP A 533 -28.25 25.03 -5.01
C ASP A 533 -27.19 26.13 -5.15
N THR A 534 -26.13 25.81 -5.90
CA THR A 534 -25.01 26.73 -6.15
C THR A 534 -25.40 27.95 -7.00
N LEU A 535 -26.60 27.96 -7.60
CA LEU A 535 -27.14 29.11 -8.34
C LEU A 535 -27.72 30.18 -7.41
N LEU A 536 -27.99 29.86 -6.15
CA LEU A 536 -28.58 30.75 -5.15
C LEU A 536 -27.50 31.58 -4.42
N GLN A 537 -26.73 32.38 -5.16
CA GLN A 537 -25.68 33.23 -4.56
C GLN A 537 -26.27 34.44 -3.85
N THR A 538 -26.05 34.52 -2.53
CA THR A 538 -26.44 35.67 -1.70
C THR A 538 -25.22 36.54 -1.42
N LEU A 539 -25.28 37.84 -1.75
CA LEU A 539 -24.23 38.79 -1.38
C LEU A 539 -24.21 38.99 0.15
N VAL A 540 -23.10 38.63 0.77
CA VAL A 540 -22.83 38.72 2.22
C VAL A 540 -22.33 40.12 2.58
N SER A 541 -21.28 40.59 1.91
CA SER A 541 -20.66 41.90 2.17
C SER A 541 -19.89 42.41 0.95
N SER A 542 -19.56 43.70 0.95
CA SER A 542 -18.68 44.33 -0.03
C SER A 542 -18.04 45.59 0.56
N GLY A 543 -16.82 45.93 0.16
CA GLY A 543 -16.13 47.11 0.64
C GLY A 543 -14.81 47.33 -0.09
N ARG A 544 -14.02 48.30 0.35
CA ARG A 544 -12.69 48.54 -0.22
C ARG A 544 -11.79 47.34 0.05
N ALA A 545 -11.03 46.89 -0.95
CA ALA A 545 -10.09 45.80 -0.80
C ALA A 545 -8.78 46.29 -0.13
N ASP A 546 -8.86 46.64 1.15
CA ASP A 546 -7.71 46.97 2.01
C ASP A 546 -7.76 46.22 3.37
N ILE A 547 -8.46 45.07 3.40
CA ILE A 547 -8.62 44.21 4.57
C ILE A 547 -7.54 43.13 4.57
N LEU A 548 -6.78 43.01 5.66
CA LEU A 548 -5.71 42.02 5.84
C LEU A 548 -5.96 41.23 7.12
N HIS A 549 -6.13 39.91 7.03
CA HIS A 549 -6.39 39.00 8.16
C HIS A 549 -7.49 39.49 9.13
N ASP A 550 -8.53 40.15 8.60
CA ASP A 550 -9.59 40.75 9.42
C ASP A 550 -10.98 40.41 8.85
N GLU A 551 -12.04 40.89 9.49
CA GLU A 551 -13.42 40.57 9.16
C GLU A 551 -13.80 41.05 7.75
N LEU A 552 -14.08 40.09 6.87
CA LEU A 552 -14.58 40.30 5.51
C LEU A 552 -16.10 40.50 5.52
N GLY A 553 -16.81 39.78 6.39
CA GLY A 553 -18.27 39.84 6.49
C GLY A 553 -18.84 38.86 7.50
N ARG A 554 -20.16 38.92 7.66
CA ARG A 554 -20.92 38.05 8.56
C ARG A 554 -22.12 37.48 7.83
N TYR A 555 -22.35 36.18 7.99
CA TYR A 555 -23.44 35.48 7.30
C TYR A 555 -24.28 34.65 8.27
N GLY A 556 -25.58 34.97 8.36
CA GLY A 556 -26.57 34.19 9.12
C GLY A 556 -27.76 33.73 8.27
N GLY A 557 -27.66 33.82 6.94
CA GLY A 557 -28.77 33.62 5.99
C GLY A 557 -29.04 32.16 5.61
N TRP A 558 -28.86 31.23 6.54
CA TRP A 558 -28.95 29.79 6.26
C TRP A 558 -30.38 29.38 5.87
N THR A 559 -30.50 28.60 4.80
CA THR A 559 -31.79 28.13 4.27
C THR A 559 -32.12 26.72 4.71
N GLU A 560 -31.10 25.87 4.86
CA GLU A 560 -31.18 24.47 5.33
C GLU A 560 -29.85 24.00 5.93
N PRO A 561 -29.84 22.96 6.78
CA PRO A 561 -28.60 22.31 7.21
C PRO A 561 -27.84 21.69 6.03
N GLY A 562 -26.52 21.73 6.08
CA GLY A 562 -25.65 21.16 5.04
C GLY A 562 -24.45 22.04 4.73
N TYR A 563 -23.74 21.69 3.65
CA TYR A 563 -22.57 22.43 3.20
C TYR A 563 -22.95 23.76 2.52
N TYR A 564 -22.20 24.82 2.80
CA TYR A 564 -22.29 26.12 2.13
C TYR A 564 -20.92 26.53 1.59
N CYS A 565 -20.92 27.11 0.40
CA CYS A 565 -19.75 27.70 -0.24
C CYS A 565 -19.79 29.23 -0.10
N PHE A 566 -18.77 29.80 0.52
CA PHE A 566 -18.49 31.23 0.47
C PHE A 566 -17.55 31.55 -0.69
N THR A 567 -17.83 32.60 -1.44
CA THR A 567 -17.01 33.05 -2.58
C THR A 567 -16.59 34.50 -2.36
N LEU A 568 -15.30 34.77 -2.22
CA LEU A 568 -14.73 36.12 -2.12
C LEU A 568 -14.14 36.54 -3.47
N GLU A 569 -14.52 37.70 -3.95
CA GLU A 569 -14.05 38.30 -5.20
C GLU A 569 -13.30 39.60 -4.93
N VAL A 570 -12.11 39.76 -5.53
CA VAL A 570 -11.34 41.01 -5.57
C VAL A 570 -10.84 41.22 -7.00
N GLY A 571 -11.51 42.10 -7.75
CA GLY A 571 -11.23 42.26 -9.18
C GLY A 571 -11.51 40.97 -9.95
N ALA A 572 -10.48 40.37 -10.54
CA ALA A 572 -10.57 39.06 -11.21
C ALA A 572 -10.23 37.87 -10.29
N ASN A 573 -9.69 38.10 -9.09
CA ASN A 573 -9.32 37.04 -8.16
C ASN A 573 -10.54 36.57 -7.38
N LEU A 574 -10.74 35.25 -7.34
CA LEU A 574 -11.88 34.60 -6.71
C LEU A 574 -11.40 33.46 -5.79
N TYR A 575 -11.90 33.43 -4.56
CA TYR A 575 -11.57 32.41 -3.57
C TYR A 575 -12.83 31.76 -3.01
N LYS A 576 -12.84 30.43 -2.90
CA LYS A 576 -13.99 29.66 -2.37
C LYS A 576 -13.66 28.96 -1.06
N ARG A 577 -14.61 28.93 -0.13
CA ARG A 577 -14.49 28.26 1.18
C ARG A 577 -15.77 27.50 1.50
N TRP A 578 -15.66 26.20 1.79
CA TRP A 578 -16.80 25.38 2.20
C TRP A 578 -16.91 25.29 3.71
N VAL A 579 -18.12 25.33 4.25
CA VAL A 579 -18.41 25.12 5.68
C VAL A 579 -19.62 24.21 5.83
N TYR A 580 -19.78 23.54 6.97
CA TYR A 580 -21.00 22.82 7.29
C TYR A 580 -21.83 23.64 8.28
N TYR A 581 -23.10 23.90 7.94
CA TYR A 581 -24.04 24.55 8.84
C TYR A 581 -25.07 23.54 9.34
N THR A 582 -25.34 23.55 10.65
CA THR A 582 -26.58 22.99 11.16
C THR A 582 -27.12 23.83 12.32
N ALA A 583 -28.45 23.91 12.41
CA ALA A 583 -29.17 24.51 13.53
C ALA A 583 -29.63 23.48 14.56
N GLU A 584 -29.63 22.20 14.17
CA GLU A 584 -30.09 21.08 14.99
C GLU A 584 -29.04 19.97 15.02
N PRO A 585 -28.96 19.18 16.09
CA PRO A 585 -28.07 18.04 16.15
C PRO A 585 -28.41 16.97 15.11
N VAL A 586 -27.39 16.44 14.43
CA VAL A 586 -27.49 15.42 13.39
C VAL A 586 -26.62 14.23 13.79
N ILE A 587 -27.25 13.06 13.89
CA ILE A 587 -26.60 11.75 13.96
C ILE A 587 -27.12 10.97 12.76
N GLU A 588 -26.21 10.48 11.92
CA GLU A 588 -26.53 9.64 10.77
C GLU A 588 -25.39 8.63 10.59
N VAL A 589 -25.66 7.35 10.82
CA VAL A 589 -24.70 6.27 10.52
C VAL A 589 -25.05 5.65 9.17
N ARG A 590 -24.12 5.70 8.22
CA ARG A 590 -24.27 5.10 6.88
C ARG A 590 -23.87 3.63 6.85
N THR A 591 -22.85 3.25 7.61
CA THR A 591 -22.38 1.86 7.73
C THR A 591 -21.82 1.65 9.14
N PRO A 592 -22.11 0.53 9.83
CA PRO A 592 -23.08 -0.51 9.47
C PRO A 592 -24.54 -0.01 9.51
N VAL A 593 -25.47 -0.79 8.96
CA VAL A 593 -26.92 -0.49 8.99
C VAL A 593 -27.69 -1.50 9.85
N ASN A 594 -28.93 -1.15 10.19
CA ASN A 594 -29.71 -1.90 11.17
C ASN A 594 -30.01 -3.32 10.68
N GLY A 595 -29.67 -4.33 11.48
CA GLY A 595 -29.84 -5.74 11.16
C GLY A 595 -28.63 -6.40 10.49
N ASP A 596 -27.52 -5.70 10.29
CA ASP A 596 -26.29 -6.31 9.77
C ASP A 596 -25.73 -7.35 10.75
N THR A 597 -25.20 -8.46 10.20
CA THR A 597 -24.38 -9.41 10.92
C THR A 597 -22.92 -9.04 10.77
N VAL A 598 -22.23 -8.81 11.88
CA VAL A 598 -20.85 -8.29 11.90
C VAL A 598 -19.91 -9.24 12.66
N LYS A 599 -18.70 -9.40 12.15
CA LYS A 599 -17.63 -10.23 12.70
C LYS A 599 -16.30 -9.49 12.68
N GLY A 600 -15.36 -9.84 13.57
CA GLY A 600 -14.02 -9.24 13.58
C GLY A 600 -14.03 -7.78 14.06
N VAL A 601 -13.74 -6.84 13.16
CA VAL A 601 -13.68 -5.39 13.48
C VAL A 601 -14.89 -4.66 12.89
N LEU A 602 -15.63 -3.96 13.76
CA LEU A 602 -16.77 -3.13 13.43
C LEU A 602 -16.33 -1.68 13.16
N SER A 603 -16.78 -1.06 12.07
CA SER A 603 -16.44 0.34 11.75
C SER A 603 -17.67 1.18 11.47
N PHE A 604 -17.85 2.27 12.21
CA PHE A 604 -18.96 3.22 12.07
C PHE A 604 -18.55 4.39 11.17
N ARG A 605 -19.25 4.60 10.05
CA ARG A 605 -19.07 5.75 9.15
C ARG A 605 -20.36 6.53 9.03
N GLY A 606 -20.27 7.85 9.00
CA GLY A 606 -21.43 8.72 8.94
C GLY A 606 -21.16 10.16 9.35
N THR A 607 -22.21 10.83 9.83
CA THR A 607 -22.21 12.23 10.24
C THR A 607 -22.69 12.32 11.68
N VAL A 608 -21.89 12.94 12.55
CA VAL A 608 -22.24 13.30 13.93
C VAL A 608 -21.82 14.74 14.18
N VAL A 609 -22.77 15.67 14.10
CA VAL A 609 -22.54 17.12 14.20
C VAL A 609 -23.66 17.80 14.97
N ALA A 610 -23.35 18.78 15.82
CA ALA A 610 -24.35 19.54 16.56
C ALA A 610 -23.85 20.90 17.02
N PRO A 611 -24.73 21.91 17.17
CA PRO A 611 -24.39 23.11 17.92
C PRO A 611 -24.02 22.76 19.37
N GLY A 612 -22.89 23.29 19.85
CA GLY A 612 -22.35 23.00 21.17
C GLY A 612 -21.89 21.55 21.32
N PHE A 613 -21.43 20.89 20.25
CA PHE A 613 -20.88 19.54 20.31
C PHE A 613 -19.74 19.45 21.33
N GLU A 614 -19.85 18.52 22.28
CA GLU A 614 -18.81 18.26 23.28
C GLU A 614 -18.07 16.96 22.98
N GLU A 615 -18.81 15.89 22.69
CA GLU A 615 -18.27 14.56 22.43
C GLU A 615 -19.33 13.66 21.78
N CYS A 616 -18.86 12.63 21.07
CA CYS A 616 -19.66 11.49 20.67
C CYS A 616 -19.05 10.22 21.27
N ARG A 617 -19.91 9.39 21.84
CA ARG A 617 -19.58 8.07 22.37
C ARG A 617 -20.49 7.05 21.72
N ILE A 618 -19.92 5.95 21.26
CA ILE A 618 -20.71 4.78 20.87
C ILE A 618 -20.62 3.78 22.01
N TYR A 619 -21.80 3.40 22.51
CA TYR A 619 -21.92 2.37 23.51
C TYR A 619 -22.47 1.11 22.87
N MET A 620 -22.07 -0.04 23.39
CA MET A 620 -22.56 -1.35 23.00
C MET A 620 -23.24 -2.00 24.20
N SER A 621 -24.38 -2.67 23.99
CA SER A 621 -25.05 -3.47 25.01
C SER A 621 -25.73 -4.70 24.41
N PRO A 622 -25.79 -5.85 25.10
CA PRO A 622 -26.57 -6.99 24.64
C PRO A 622 -28.05 -6.64 24.49
N ALA A 623 -28.68 -7.10 23.41
CA ALA A 623 -30.09 -6.87 23.16
C ALA A 623 -30.95 -7.47 24.29
N GLY A 624 -31.68 -6.60 24.99
CA GLY A 624 -32.53 -6.99 26.13
C GLY A 624 -31.88 -6.90 27.51
N ASP A 625 -30.58 -6.57 27.62
CA ASP A 625 -29.92 -6.22 28.89
C ASP A 625 -29.12 -4.91 28.79
N PRO A 626 -29.80 -3.74 28.79
CA PRO A 626 -29.14 -2.43 28.73
C PRO A 626 -28.25 -2.12 29.95
N SER A 627 -28.27 -2.96 31.00
CA SER A 627 -27.45 -2.75 32.19
C SER A 627 -25.97 -3.10 31.99
N GLN A 628 -25.63 -3.83 30.91
CA GLN A 628 -24.27 -4.19 30.50
C GLN A 628 -23.72 -3.27 29.41
N ARG A 629 -24.04 -1.97 29.51
CA ARG A 629 -23.61 -0.97 28.54
C ARG A 629 -22.11 -0.66 28.69
N GLU A 630 -21.36 -0.83 27.62
CA GLU A 630 -19.91 -0.56 27.54
C GLU A 630 -19.64 0.53 26.50
N GLU A 631 -18.72 1.46 26.81
CA GLU A 631 -18.25 2.45 25.84
C GLU A 631 -17.17 1.82 24.95
N ILE A 632 -17.37 1.87 23.63
CA ILE A 632 -16.48 1.21 22.67
C ILE A 632 -15.74 2.17 21.74
N ILE A 633 -16.30 3.37 21.50
CA ILE A 633 -15.70 4.41 20.66
C ILE A 633 -15.93 5.75 21.35
N PHE A 634 -14.90 6.59 21.36
CA PHE A 634 -14.93 7.97 21.85
C PHE A 634 -14.33 8.91 20.81
N THR A 635 -15.08 9.94 20.42
CA THR A 635 -14.64 10.96 19.48
C THR A 635 -14.96 12.34 20.05
N SER A 636 -13.93 13.18 20.19
CA SER A 636 -14.04 14.55 20.74
C SER A 636 -14.22 15.64 19.68
N GLY A 637 -14.13 15.28 18.39
CA GLY A 637 -14.43 16.15 17.26
C GLY A 637 -15.76 15.81 16.59
N TYR A 638 -16.41 16.81 16.00
CA TYR A 638 -17.54 16.54 15.11
C TYR A 638 -17.06 15.83 13.85
N VAL A 639 -17.88 14.94 13.30
CA VAL A 639 -17.56 14.13 12.12
C VAL A 639 -18.62 14.39 11.06
N ALA A 640 -18.24 14.77 9.85
CA ALA A 640 -19.18 14.97 8.75
C ALA A 640 -18.82 14.07 7.58
N ASP A 641 -19.69 13.11 7.26
CA ASP A 641 -19.52 12.13 6.18
C ASP A 641 -18.16 11.40 6.17
N SER A 642 -17.74 10.86 7.32
CA SER A 642 -16.44 10.21 7.47
C SER A 642 -16.47 9.07 8.51
N LEU A 643 -15.31 8.50 8.84
CA LEU A 643 -15.18 7.49 9.90
C LEU A 643 -15.45 8.12 11.27
N ILE A 644 -16.46 7.60 11.97
CA ILE A 644 -16.79 7.96 13.35
C ILE A 644 -15.85 7.22 14.32
N GLY A 645 -15.60 5.93 14.06
CA GLY A 645 -14.62 5.10 14.77
C GLY A 645 -14.78 3.60 14.49
N SER A 646 -13.85 2.79 14.99
CA SER A 646 -13.84 1.32 14.82
C SER A 646 -13.62 0.59 16.15
N TYR A 647 -14.14 -0.64 16.27
CA TYR A 647 -14.09 -1.46 17.48
C TYR A 647 -13.94 -2.96 17.16
N SER A 648 -13.14 -3.69 17.95
CA SER A 648 -13.00 -5.15 17.78
C SER A 648 -14.10 -5.91 18.52
N LEU A 649 -14.84 -6.74 17.81
CA LEU A 649 -15.88 -7.62 18.33
C LEU A 649 -15.35 -8.98 18.81
N SER A 650 -14.04 -9.19 18.70
CA SER A 650 -13.39 -10.50 18.89
C SER A 650 -13.58 -11.12 20.28
N ARG A 651 -13.85 -10.30 21.30
CA ARG A 651 -14.17 -10.76 22.66
C ARG A 651 -15.63 -10.61 23.04
N THR A 652 -16.46 -10.14 22.12
CA THR A 652 -17.87 -9.91 22.35
C THR A 652 -18.62 -11.23 22.15
N PRO A 653 -19.39 -11.71 23.15
CA PRO A 653 -20.19 -12.92 22.99
C PRO A 653 -21.13 -12.83 21.79
N GLU A 654 -21.34 -13.93 21.07
CA GLU A 654 -22.32 -13.98 19.99
C GLU A 654 -23.71 -13.59 20.50
N GLY A 655 -24.41 -12.78 19.73
CA GLY A 655 -25.76 -12.36 20.05
C GLY A 655 -26.17 -11.10 19.33
N GLU A 656 -27.42 -10.69 19.55
CA GLU A 656 -27.91 -9.40 19.10
C GLU A 656 -27.45 -8.32 20.10
N TYR A 657 -26.93 -7.21 19.60
CA TYR A 657 -26.46 -6.07 20.38
C TYR A 657 -27.09 -4.78 19.86
N VAL A 658 -27.35 -3.87 20.79
CA VAL A 658 -27.77 -2.51 20.51
C VAL A 658 -26.59 -1.58 20.73
N PHE A 659 -26.31 -0.76 19.73
CA PHE A 659 -25.29 0.26 19.75
C PHE A 659 -25.94 1.62 19.91
N ASP A 660 -25.73 2.28 21.04
CA ASP A 660 -26.20 3.64 21.26
C ASP A 660 -25.12 4.62 20.80
N ILE A 661 -25.35 5.30 19.68
CA ILE A 661 -24.54 6.44 19.26
C ILE A 661 -25.05 7.64 20.02
N VAL A 662 -24.32 8.07 21.04
CA VAL A 662 -24.69 9.18 21.92
C VAL A 662 -23.79 10.36 21.66
N MET A 663 -24.41 11.47 21.28
CA MET A 663 -23.77 12.76 21.13
C MET A 663 -24.16 13.65 22.31
N GLN A 664 -23.16 14.09 23.07
CA GLN A 664 -23.35 15.09 24.11
C GLN A 664 -23.14 16.48 23.52
N THR A 665 -24.09 17.37 23.84
CA THR A 665 -24.01 18.79 23.50
C THR A 665 -24.22 19.63 24.75
N ALA A 666 -23.89 20.92 24.68
CA ALA A 666 -24.16 21.88 25.75
C ALA A 666 -25.66 21.99 26.11
N ASP A 667 -26.56 21.73 25.16
CA ASP A 667 -28.02 21.86 25.33
C ASP A 667 -28.71 20.54 25.75
N GLY A 668 -27.99 19.41 25.68
CA GLY A 668 -28.51 18.10 26.04
C GLY A 668 -27.85 16.93 25.32
N GLU A 669 -28.37 15.74 25.60
CA GLU A 669 -27.91 14.48 25.00
C GLU A 669 -28.83 14.11 23.83
N TYR A 670 -28.22 13.70 22.71
CA TYR A 670 -28.90 13.19 21.52
C TYR A 670 -28.38 11.79 21.23
N SER A 671 -29.28 10.88 20.86
CA SER A 671 -28.90 9.49 20.64
C SER A 671 -29.64 8.88 19.46
N GLU A 672 -28.95 8.03 18.71
CA GLU A 672 -29.52 7.10 17.76
C GLU A 672 -29.06 5.68 18.12
N ASP A 673 -29.90 4.68 17.90
CA ASP A 673 -29.60 3.29 18.19
C ASP A 673 -29.54 2.45 16.91
N LEU A 674 -28.62 1.47 16.93
CA LEU A 674 -28.44 0.51 15.86
C LEU A 674 -28.40 -0.90 16.43
N SER A 675 -29.25 -1.80 15.91
CA SER A 675 -29.20 -3.21 16.28
C SER A 675 -28.37 -3.98 15.27
N LEU A 676 -27.34 -4.69 15.76
CA LEU A 676 -26.49 -5.55 14.96
C LEU A 676 -26.44 -6.95 15.56
N PHE A 677 -26.26 -7.97 14.74
CA PHE A 677 -25.95 -9.32 15.23
C PHE A 677 -24.43 -9.50 15.22
N ILE A 678 -23.84 -9.66 16.41
CA ILE A 678 -22.42 -9.97 16.53
C ILE A 678 -22.26 -11.48 16.42
N SER A 679 -21.42 -11.91 15.48
CA SER A 679 -20.94 -13.29 15.38
C SER A 679 -19.45 -13.33 15.70
N ASN A 680 -19.06 -14.23 16.60
CA ASN A 680 -17.66 -14.50 16.94
C ASN A 680 -17.00 -15.49 15.96
N GLY A 681 -17.79 -16.09 15.06
CA GLY A 681 -17.31 -17.02 14.04
C GLY A 681 -16.73 -18.32 14.59
N PHE A 682 -16.99 -18.69 15.85
CA PHE A 682 -16.51 -19.98 16.36
C PHE A 682 -17.32 -21.14 15.79
N ALA A 683 -16.62 -22.24 15.48
CA ALA A 683 -17.27 -23.50 15.19
C ALA A 683 -18.08 -23.98 16.39
N GLN A 684 -19.18 -24.66 16.11
CA GLN A 684 -20.10 -25.12 17.15
C GLN A 684 -19.38 -25.91 18.25
N GLY A 685 -19.51 -25.47 19.50
CA GLY A 685 -18.91 -26.13 20.67
C GLY A 685 -17.49 -25.69 21.02
N PHE A 686 -16.94 -24.72 20.26
CA PHE A 686 -15.66 -24.08 20.55
C PHE A 686 -15.86 -22.63 21.05
N PRO A 687 -14.90 -22.07 21.81
CA PRO A 687 -13.72 -22.76 22.36
C PRO A 687 -14.10 -23.81 23.41
N THR A 688 -13.37 -24.93 23.41
CA THR A 688 -13.56 -26.01 24.39
C THR A 688 -12.36 -26.13 25.33
N PRO A 689 -12.57 -26.22 26.66
CA PRO A 689 -11.45 -26.37 27.60
C PRO A 689 -10.71 -27.70 27.43
N GLY A 690 -9.39 -27.61 27.25
CA GLY A 690 -8.46 -28.73 27.34
C GLY A 690 -8.35 -29.29 28.76
N LYS A 691 -7.78 -30.50 28.91
CA LYS A 691 -7.32 -30.96 30.25
C LYS A 691 -5.80 -30.82 30.36
N GLY A 692 -5.36 -30.05 31.34
CA GLY A 692 -3.94 -29.73 31.52
C GLY A 692 -3.47 -28.64 30.56
N LEU A 693 -2.22 -28.18 30.73
CA LEU A 693 -1.62 -27.18 29.85
C LEU A 693 -1.36 -27.83 28.48
N LEU A 694 -1.99 -27.27 27.43
CA LEU A 694 -1.76 -27.62 26.02
C LEU A 694 -0.52 -26.88 25.52
N ASN A 695 0.38 -27.56 24.81
CA ASN A 695 1.69 -27.01 24.43
C ASN A 695 2.00 -27.02 22.91
N TYR A 696 1.24 -27.78 22.12
CA TYR A 696 1.45 -27.96 20.67
C TYR A 696 0.13 -27.95 19.92
N GLY A 697 0.19 -27.75 18.60
CA GLY A 697 -0.98 -27.84 17.71
C GLY A 697 -1.64 -29.24 17.75
N PRO A 698 -2.94 -29.33 17.43
CA PRO A 698 -3.67 -30.59 17.40
C PRO A 698 -3.31 -31.43 16.16
N ALA A 699 -3.13 -32.74 16.32
CA ALA A 699 -3.17 -33.67 15.19
C ALA A 699 -4.62 -33.94 14.80
N ILE A 700 -4.91 -33.96 13.50
CA ILE A 700 -6.28 -34.12 12.98
C ILE A 700 -6.45 -35.52 12.38
N TYR A 701 -7.40 -36.30 12.87
CA TYR A 701 -7.69 -37.65 12.36
C TYR A 701 -9.11 -38.11 12.71
N ASP A 702 -9.72 -38.99 11.90
CA ASP A 702 -10.98 -39.68 12.24
C ASP A 702 -10.69 -40.83 13.20
N MET A 703 -10.82 -40.55 14.49
CA MET A 703 -10.40 -41.46 15.56
C MET A 703 -11.44 -42.54 15.87
N ASP A 704 -12.73 -42.30 15.57
CA ASP A 704 -13.80 -43.24 15.87
C ASP A 704 -14.46 -43.86 14.63
N GLY A 705 -13.92 -43.57 13.44
CA GLY A 705 -14.34 -44.12 12.15
C GLY A 705 -15.72 -43.64 11.72
N ASN A 706 -16.19 -42.51 12.26
CA ASN A 706 -17.52 -41.95 11.96
C ASN A 706 -17.52 -41.12 10.65
N GLY A 707 -16.35 -40.89 10.06
CA GLY A 707 -16.13 -40.08 8.86
C GLY A 707 -15.95 -38.60 9.14
N ARG A 708 -15.96 -38.15 10.41
CA ARG A 708 -15.67 -36.78 10.84
C ARG A 708 -14.30 -36.77 11.53
N LEU A 709 -13.64 -35.63 11.49
CA LEU A 709 -12.29 -35.52 12.02
C LEU A 709 -12.34 -35.07 13.49
N GLU A 710 -11.32 -35.47 14.25
CA GLU A 710 -11.14 -35.09 15.64
C GLU A 710 -9.75 -34.49 15.89
N ALA A 711 -9.72 -33.53 16.81
CA ALA A 711 -8.51 -32.88 17.26
C ALA A 711 -7.87 -33.69 18.40
N VAL A 712 -6.72 -34.30 18.14
CA VAL A 712 -5.91 -35.05 19.11
C VAL A 712 -4.85 -34.11 19.68
N VAL A 713 -4.92 -33.87 20.99
CA VAL A 713 -4.05 -32.90 21.69
C VAL A 713 -3.25 -33.57 22.81
N SER A 714 -1.99 -33.16 22.93
CA SER A 714 -1.12 -33.50 24.06
C SER A 714 -1.19 -32.42 25.14
N SER A 715 -1.03 -32.86 26.40
CA SER A 715 -0.95 -31.95 27.54
C SER A 715 -0.02 -32.50 28.61
N ARG A 716 0.35 -31.64 29.55
CA ARG A 716 1.13 -32.06 30.74
C ARG A 716 0.48 -33.17 31.59
N THR A 717 -0.77 -33.51 31.33
CA THR A 717 -1.53 -34.51 32.11
C THR A 717 -1.87 -35.77 31.32
N GLY A 718 -1.59 -35.80 30.01
CA GLY A 718 -1.90 -36.92 29.15
C GLY A 718 -2.23 -36.50 27.73
N ILE A 719 -2.96 -37.37 27.03
CA ILE A 719 -3.36 -37.19 25.63
C ILE A 719 -4.86 -37.50 25.47
N GLY A 720 -5.51 -36.83 24.53
CA GLY A 720 -6.89 -37.16 24.18
C GLY A 720 -7.42 -36.47 22.94
N ALA A 721 -8.58 -36.92 22.48
CA ALA A 721 -9.24 -36.47 21.26
C ALA A 721 -10.55 -35.71 21.56
N TYR A 722 -10.83 -34.68 20.75
CA TYR A 722 -12.00 -33.81 20.82
C TYR A 722 -12.71 -33.81 19.47
N ASN A 723 -14.02 -34.02 19.49
CA ASN A 723 -14.84 -34.04 18.27
C ASN A 723 -15.18 -32.63 17.77
N HIS A 724 -15.77 -32.58 16.57
CA HIS A 724 -16.26 -31.36 15.92
C HIS A 724 -17.29 -30.52 16.71
N LEU A 725 -17.76 -31.00 17.86
CA LEU A 725 -18.64 -30.24 18.77
C LEU A 725 -17.93 -29.84 20.06
N GLY A 726 -16.59 -29.91 20.09
CA GLY A 726 -15.76 -29.66 21.26
C GLY A 726 -15.89 -30.70 22.38
N GLY A 727 -16.55 -31.84 22.11
CA GLY A 727 -16.81 -32.91 23.06
C GLY A 727 -15.70 -33.97 23.09
N TYR A 728 -15.42 -34.52 24.27
CA TYR A 728 -14.44 -35.61 24.40
C TYR A 728 -14.87 -36.88 23.64
N VAL A 729 -13.95 -37.46 22.87
CA VAL A 729 -14.16 -38.80 22.29
C VAL A 729 -14.01 -39.86 23.40
N PRO A 730 -15.07 -40.65 23.70
CA PRO A 730 -15.03 -41.63 24.78
C PRO A 730 -13.98 -42.74 24.54
N GLY A 731 -13.20 -43.09 25.56
CA GLY A 731 -12.19 -44.17 25.48
C GLY A 731 -10.78 -43.70 25.11
N LEU A 732 -10.64 -42.53 24.49
CA LEU A 732 -9.35 -41.98 24.02
C LEU A 732 -8.62 -41.10 25.03
N TRP A 733 -9.30 -40.67 26.11
CA TRP A 733 -8.63 -39.89 27.14
C TRP A 733 -7.79 -40.78 28.05
N ARG A 734 -6.47 -40.72 27.91
CA ARG A 734 -5.52 -41.40 28.80
C ARG A 734 -4.79 -40.40 29.68
N THR A 735 -5.13 -40.37 30.97
CA THR A 735 -4.34 -39.68 31.99
C THR A 735 -3.10 -40.51 32.29
N LEU A 736 -1.91 -39.93 32.15
CA LEU A 736 -0.63 -40.62 32.32
C LEU A 736 0.06 -40.37 33.68
N GLY A 737 -0.62 -39.76 34.65
CA GLY A 737 -0.04 -39.49 35.98
C GLY A 737 0.84 -38.23 35.98
N GLU A 738 1.96 -38.22 36.72
CA GLU A 738 2.96 -37.12 36.71
C GLU A 738 3.82 -37.11 35.42
N GLU A 739 3.57 -38.02 34.47
CA GLU A 739 4.30 -38.10 33.20
C GLU A 739 3.85 -36.98 32.25
N ASN A 740 4.84 -36.18 31.83
CA ASN A 740 4.64 -34.95 31.06
C ASN A 740 4.60 -35.29 29.56
N VAL A 741 3.45 -35.18 28.87
CA VAL A 741 3.39 -35.30 27.41
C VAL A 741 3.63 -33.92 26.80
N GLU A 742 4.90 -33.57 26.64
CA GLU A 742 5.33 -32.31 26.05
C GLU A 742 5.97 -32.53 24.68
N GLY A 743 5.22 -33.12 23.76
CA GLY A 743 5.58 -33.22 22.35
C GLY A 743 4.31 -33.33 21.48
N PRO A 744 4.39 -33.05 20.18
CA PRO A 744 3.27 -33.20 19.27
C PRO A 744 2.99 -34.70 19.03
N PRO A 745 1.72 -35.15 19.11
CA PRO A 745 1.36 -36.54 18.87
C PRO A 745 1.21 -36.83 17.37
N ALA A 746 1.67 -38.00 16.92
CA ALA A 746 1.39 -38.49 15.57
C ALA A 746 0.20 -39.46 15.61
N VAL A 747 -0.61 -39.45 14.55
CA VAL A 747 -1.79 -40.31 14.42
C VAL A 747 -1.83 -40.97 13.05
N PHE A 748 -1.92 -42.29 13.00
CA PHE A 748 -2.06 -43.02 11.76
C PHE A 748 -2.66 -44.43 11.97
N ASP A 749 -3.46 -44.93 11.02
CA ASP A 749 -3.94 -46.33 11.02
C ASP A 749 -2.80 -47.27 10.56
N ILE A 750 -1.88 -47.55 11.48
CA ILE A 750 -0.65 -48.31 11.19
C ILE A 750 -0.92 -49.80 10.99
N ASN A 751 -2.02 -50.30 11.56
CA ASN A 751 -2.38 -51.71 11.52
C ASN A 751 -3.42 -52.04 10.42
N LYS A 752 -3.98 -51.02 9.76
CA LYS A 752 -5.00 -51.07 8.70
C LYS A 752 -6.33 -51.67 9.15
N ASP A 753 -6.72 -51.44 10.40
CA ASP A 753 -8.01 -51.88 10.96
C ASP A 753 -9.14 -50.86 10.76
N GLY A 754 -8.82 -49.70 10.19
CA GLY A 754 -9.73 -48.60 9.91
C GLY A 754 -9.81 -47.56 11.02
N TYR A 755 -9.00 -47.69 12.08
CA TYR A 755 -8.93 -46.73 13.19
C TYR A 755 -7.50 -46.24 13.40
N GLY A 756 -7.34 -44.96 13.75
CA GLY A 756 -6.02 -44.39 13.99
C GLY A 756 -5.38 -44.83 15.31
N GLU A 757 -4.08 -45.13 15.28
CA GLU A 757 -3.23 -45.25 16.45
C GLU A 757 -2.53 -43.92 16.76
N VAL A 758 -2.42 -43.58 18.05
CA VAL A 758 -1.78 -42.36 18.54
C VAL A 758 -0.40 -42.67 19.11
N ALA A 759 0.65 -42.11 18.51
CA ALA A 759 2.02 -42.20 18.99
C ALA A 759 2.47 -40.90 19.67
N PHE A 760 3.17 -41.04 20.80
CA PHE A 760 3.76 -39.91 21.55
C PHE A 760 4.84 -40.41 22.50
N VAL A 761 5.60 -39.46 23.05
CA VAL A 761 6.76 -39.74 23.91
C VAL A 761 6.53 -39.14 25.30
N THR A 762 6.92 -39.88 26.35
CA THR A 762 7.05 -39.40 27.73
C THR A 762 8.50 -39.55 28.19
N GLU A 763 8.80 -39.26 29.46
CA GLU A 763 10.15 -39.38 30.02
C GLU A 763 10.68 -40.82 29.89
N GLY A 764 11.54 -41.04 28.90
CA GLY A 764 12.21 -42.30 28.59
C GLY A 764 11.38 -43.34 27.83
N GLN A 765 10.17 -43.01 27.37
CA GLN A 765 9.25 -44.00 26.78
C GLN A 765 8.51 -43.51 25.53
N LEU A 766 8.52 -44.34 24.50
CA LEU A 766 7.69 -44.21 23.30
C LEU A 766 6.40 -45.02 23.50
N HIS A 767 5.25 -44.35 23.39
CA HIS A 767 3.93 -44.96 23.52
C HIS A 767 3.22 -45.02 22.17
N LEU A 768 2.45 -46.09 21.97
CA LEU A 768 1.52 -46.24 20.86
C LEU A 768 0.19 -46.74 21.41
N LEU A 769 -0.87 -45.95 21.23
CA LEU A 769 -2.21 -46.23 21.73
C LEU A 769 -3.16 -46.51 20.58
N ARG A 770 -4.03 -47.49 20.75
CA ARG A 770 -5.17 -47.73 19.88
C ARG A 770 -6.23 -46.64 20.09
N HIS A 771 -7.16 -46.57 19.15
CA HIS A 771 -8.34 -45.71 19.22
C HIS A 771 -9.23 -45.92 20.47
N ASP A 772 -9.02 -47.00 21.24
CA ASP A 772 -9.74 -47.30 22.48
C ASP A 772 -8.93 -46.99 23.76
N GLY A 773 -7.77 -46.35 23.61
CA GLY A 773 -6.88 -45.89 24.69
C GLY A 773 -5.97 -46.97 25.28
N TYR A 774 -6.09 -48.23 24.84
CA TYR A 774 -5.17 -49.30 25.23
C TYR A 774 -3.87 -49.21 24.44
N SER A 775 -2.76 -49.60 25.07
CA SER A 775 -1.47 -49.67 24.37
C SER A 775 -1.47 -50.80 23.34
N MET A 776 -0.86 -50.53 22.19
CA MET A 776 -0.55 -51.55 21.18
C MET A 776 0.37 -52.63 21.77
N PRO A 777 0.24 -53.90 21.35
CA PRO A 777 1.17 -54.95 21.77
C PRO A 777 2.63 -54.54 21.51
N GLY A 778 3.48 -54.68 22.52
CA GLY A 778 4.90 -54.32 22.43
C GLY A 778 5.24 -52.88 22.84
N PHE A 779 4.25 -52.05 23.19
CA PHE A 779 4.43 -50.68 23.70
C PHE A 779 4.01 -50.55 25.19
N PRO A 780 4.62 -49.63 25.96
CA PRO A 780 5.65 -48.67 25.55
C PRO A 780 7.02 -49.31 25.26
N LYS A 781 7.83 -48.60 24.47
CA LYS A 781 9.24 -48.92 24.21
C LYS A 781 10.13 -47.99 25.01
N ASP A 782 11.18 -48.52 25.62
CA ASP A 782 12.19 -47.69 26.27
C ASP A 782 13.03 -47.03 25.16
N VAL A 783 13.08 -45.70 25.17
CA VAL A 783 13.85 -44.90 24.22
C VAL A 783 14.61 -43.80 24.98
N PRO A 784 15.78 -43.37 24.51
CA PRO A 784 16.46 -42.21 25.09
C PRO A 784 15.61 -40.97 24.83
N ALA A 785 15.01 -40.41 25.88
CA ALA A 785 14.20 -39.21 25.77
C ALA A 785 14.70 -38.17 26.76
N GLU A 786 15.63 -37.34 26.29
CA GLU A 786 16.00 -36.10 26.97
C GLU A 786 14.99 -35.00 26.60
N ARG A 787 14.49 -34.28 27.61
CA ARG A 787 13.58 -33.16 27.41
C ARG A 787 14.37 -31.93 26.98
N GLY A 788 14.17 -31.47 25.74
CA GLY A 788 14.71 -30.21 25.25
C GLY A 788 13.94 -28.98 25.76
N GLN A 789 14.40 -27.78 25.41
CA GLN A 789 13.69 -26.53 25.75
C GLN A 789 12.25 -26.49 25.20
N ASN A 790 12.05 -27.08 24.03
CA ASN A 790 10.79 -27.12 23.29
C ASN A 790 10.10 -28.49 23.34
N GLY A 791 10.35 -29.30 24.38
CA GLY A 791 9.65 -30.58 24.59
C GLY A 791 10.47 -31.84 24.31
N TYR A 792 9.77 -32.97 24.27
CA TYR A 792 10.30 -34.27 23.84
C TYR A 792 10.32 -34.37 22.32
N PRO A 793 11.23 -35.19 21.73
CA PRO A 793 11.18 -35.49 20.31
C PRO A 793 9.84 -36.10 19.90
N THR A 794 9.46 -35.88 18.65
CA THR A 794 8.22 -36.43 18.09
C THR A 794 8.43 -37.80 17.45
N VAL A 795 7.34 -38.41 17.00
CA VAL A 795 7.29 -39.72 16.34
C VAL A 795 6.83 -39.50 14.90
N TYR A 796 7.37 -40.30 13.98
CA TYR A 796 7.07 -40.25 12.56
C TYR A 796 6.50 -41.60 12.09
N PHE A 797 5.57 -41.57 11.15
CA PHE A 797 5.08 -42.75 10.46
C PHE A 797 5.43 -42.70 8.98
N ALA A 798 6.18 -43.71 8.50
CA ALA A 798 6.51 -43.81 7.09
C ALA A 798 6.73 -45.26 6.67
N ASP A 799 6.31 -45.63 5.46
CA ASP A 799 6.63 -46.93 4.86
C ASP A 799 8.10 -46.91 4.42
N MET A 800 8.95 -47.63 5.16
CA MET A 800 10.41 -47.64 4.94
C MET A 800 10.84 -48.73 3.96
N ASP A 801 10.15 -49.89 3.93
CA ASP A 801 10.52 -51.04 3.07
C ASP A 801 9.60 -51.25 1.86
N SER A 802 8.66 -50.33 1.63
CA SER A 802 7.67 -50.36 0.54
C SER A 802 6.79 -51.62 0.56
N ASP A 803 6.56 -52.20 1.73
CA ASP A 803 5.63 -53.32 1.90
C ASP A 803 4.17 -52.88 2.06
N GLY A 804 3.96 -51.56 2.10
CA GLY A 804 2.67 -50.91 2.26
C GLY A 804 2.27 -50.74 3.71
N TYR A 805 3.04 -51.15 4.71
CA TYR A 805 2.81 -50.85 6.12
C TYR A 805 3.81 -49.79 6.59
N GLU A 806 3.31 -48.84 7.37
CA GLU A 806 4.13 -47.78 7.92
C GLU A 806 4.93 -48.29 9.13
N GLU A 807 6.21 -47.90 9.18
CA GLU A 807 7.08 -48.04 10.35
C GLU A 807 6.94 -46.85 11.30
N ILE A 808 7.33 -47.09 12.55
CA ILE A 808 7.36 -46.12 13.64
C ILE A 808 8.79 -45.66 13.80
N ILE A 809 9.05 -44.39 13.54
CA ILE A 809 10.40 -43.82 13.58
C ILE A 809 10.47 -42.81 14.73
N TYR A 810 11.53 -42.94 15.52
CA TYR A 810 11.85 -42.04 16.63
C TYR A 810 13.30 -41.60 16.52
N ALA A 811 13.54 -40.29 16.43
CA ALA A 811 14.86 -39.70 16.48
C ALA A 811 15.08 -39.06 17.86
N SER A 812 16.10 -39.53 18.60
CA SER A 812 16.45 -38.95 19.89
C SER A 812 17.19 -37.62 19.74
N MET A 813 17.25 -36.84 20.83
CA MET A 813 18.01 -35.58 20.86
C MET A 813 19.53 -35.79 20.71
N ASP A 814 20.03 -36.98 21.08
CA ASP A 814 21.44 -37.35 20.99
C ASP A 814 21.82 -37.95 19.63
N GLY A 815 20.88 -37.96 18.67
CA GLY A 815 21.14 -38.42 17.31
C GLY A 815 20.96 -39.92 17.08
N GLU A 816 20.48 -40.67 18.08
CA GLU A 816 20.13 -42.08 17.91
C GLU A 816 18.74 -42.22 17.26
N ILE A 817 18.65 -43.04 16.21
CA ILE A 817 17.42 -43.28 15.46
C ILE A 817 16.92 -44.68 15.79
N TYR A 818 15.64 -44.78 16.11
CA TYR A 818 14.94 -46.02 16.40
C TYR A 818 13.82 -46.24 15.39
N ALA A 819 13.71 -47.47 14.87
CA ALA A 819 12.67 -47.89 13.95
C ALA A 819 12.01 -49.19 14.41
N TYR A 820 10.68 -49.18 14.46
CA TYR A 820 9.85 -50.33 14.81
C TYR A 820 8.82 -50.60 13.73
N ARG A 821 8.52 -51.87 13.46
CA ARG A 821 7.43 -52.28 12.57
C ARG A 821 6.08 -51.99 13.24
N HIS A 822 5.01 -51.99 12.44
CA HIS A 822 3.62 -51.83 12.92
C HIS A 822 3.21 -52.78 14.06
N ASP A 823 3.86 -53.94 14.20
CA ASP A 823 3.62 -54.92 15.26
C ASP A 823 4.48 -54.72 16.53
N GLY A 824 5.29 -53.65 16.56
CA GLY A 824 6.19 -53.30 17.65
C GLY A 824 7.48 -54.12 17.69
N SER A 825 7.76 -54.97 16.69
CA SER A 825 9.07 -55.60 16.54
C SER A 825 10.11 -54.61 16.02
N SER A 826 11.38 -54.80 16.39
CA SER A 826 12.48 -53.98 15.88
C SER A 826 12.59 -54.14 14.37
N TYR A 827 12.75 -53.03 13.65
CA TYR A 827 12.94 -53.06 12.19
C TYR A 827 14.12 -53.96 11.80
N PHE A 828 15.27 -53.78 12.47
CA PHE A 828 16.36 -54.75 12.48
C PHE A 828 16.28 -55.65 13.72
N ALA A 829 15.94 -56.92 13.49
CA ALA A 829 15.64 -57.90 14.54
C ALA A 829 16.75 -58.11 15.60
N SER A 830 18.00 -57.73 15.32
CA SER A 830 19.14 -57.88 16.23
C SER A 830 19.54 -56.62 17.00
N LEU A 831 18.85 -55.49 16.80
CA LEU A 831 19.30 -54.17 17.28
C LEU A 831 18.35 -53.50 18.29
N ASP A 832 17.36 -54.22 18.80
CA ASP A 832 16.43 -53.72 19.84
C ASP A 832 15.78 -52.35 19.50
N GLY A 833 15.50 -52.14 18.22
CA GLY A 833 14.89 -50.91 17.71
C GLY A 833 15.90 -49.92 17.15
N PHE A 834 17.17 -49.98 17.57
CA PHE A 834 18.22 -49.11 17.01
C PHE A 834 18.34 -49.33 15.50
N PHE A 835 18.28 -48.23 14.76
CA PHE A 835 18.33 -48.19 13.31
C PHE A 835 19.67 -47.63 12.83
N ALA A 836 19.97 -46.38 13.21
CA ALA A 836 21.18 -45.67 12.84
C ALA A 836 21.51 -44.60 13.90
N GLU A 837 22.68 -43.97 13.79
CA GLU A 837 23.13 -42.89 14.66
C GLU A 837 23.71 -41.77 13.78
N THR A 838 23.30 -40.53 14.05
CA THR A 838 23.85 -39.33 13.43
C THR A 838 25.03 -38.80 14.26
N ARG A 839 25.75 -37.78 13.77
CA ARG A 839 26.90 -37.19 14.49
C ARG A 839 26.59 -35.86 15.20
N GLY A 840 25.34 -35.40 15.14
CA GLY A 840 24.94 -34.08 15.64
C GLY A 840 24.56 -34.07 17.12
N ASP A 841 24.86 -32.96 17.81
CA ASP A 841 24.44 -32.70 19.19
C ASP A 841 23.33 -31.63 19.23
N MET A 842 22.25 -31.82 20.01
CA MET A 842 21.27 -30.75 20.22
C MET A 842 20.40 -30.81 21.49
N ILE A 843 20.12 -29.64 22.11
CA ILE A 843 19.31 -29.46 23.35
C ILE A 843 18.04 -28.57 23.13
N GLU A 844 17.81 -27.98 21.94
CA GLU A 844 16.82 -26.87 21.76
C GLU A 844 15.65 -27.06 20.76
N HIS A 845 15.75 -27.86 19.68
CA HIS A 845 14.66 -28.04 18.68
C HIS A 845 14.37 -29.52 18.38
N ILE A 846 13.20 -29.83 17.79
CA ILE A 846 12.76 -31.21 17.49
C ILE A 846 13.47 -31.70 16.21
N PRO A 847 14.13 -32.88 16.21
CA PRO A 847 14.71 -33.47 15.00
C PRO A 847 13.64 -33.70 13.93
N VAL A 848 13.94 -33.44 12.65
CA VAL A 848 13.00 -33.66 11.52
C VAL A 848 13.43 -34.89 10.72
N VAL A 849 12.46 -35.75 10.37
CA VAL A 849 12.71 -36.99 9.62
C VAL A 849 11.84 -37.04 8.36
N PHE A 850 12.48 -37.29 7.22
CA PHE A 850 11.81 -37.56 5.94
C PHE A 850 12.17 -38.98 5.47
N VAL A 851 11.22 -39.67 4.84
CA VAL A 851 11.46 -41.00 4.26
C VAL A 851 10.80 -41.07 2.88
N GLU A 852 11.60 -41.11 1.82
CA GLU A 852 11.11 -41.22 0.44
C GLU A 852 12.18 -41.79 -0.52
N ASP A 853 11.79 -42.16 -1.75
CA ASP A 853 12.72 -42.62 -2.80
C ASP A 853 13.30 -41.41 -3.53
N PHE A 854 14.38 -40.86 -2.97
CA PHE A 854 14.90 -39.55 -3.38
C PHE A 854 15.72 -39.61 -4.65
N ASN A 855 16.48 -40.69 -4.83
CA ASN A 855 17.31 -40.88 -6.01
C ASN A 855 16.56 -41.60 -7.15
N LEU A 856 15.27 -41.92 -6.96
CA LEU A 856 14.40 -42.64 -7.88
C LEU A 856 14.96 -44.02 -8.28
N ASP A 857 15.69 -44.68 -7.38
CA ASP A 857 16.25 -46.02 -7.61
C ASP A 857 15.29 -47.16 -7.23
N GLY A 858 14.15 -46.81 -6.61
CA GLY A 858 13.13 -47.75 -6.14
C GLY A 858 13.36 -48.26 -4.73
N GLN A 859 14.40 -47.77 -4.03
CA GLN A 859 14.58 -47.91 -2.59
C GLN A 859 14.38 -46.55 -1.93
N LYS A 860 13.93 -46.56 -0.68
CA LYS A 860 13.73 -45.33 0.07
C LYS A 860 14.98 -44.99 0.87
N GLU A 861 15.21 -43.70 1.03
CA GLU A 861 16.19 -43.15 1.96
C GLU A 861 15.49 -42.39 3.08
N MET A 862 16.15 -42.36 4.23
CA MET A 862 15.74 -41.58 5.39
C MET A 862 16.68 -40.37 5.53
N ILE A 863 16.13 -39.17 5.50
CA ILE A 863 16.83 -37.92 5.79
C ILE A 863 16.51 -37.52 7.22
N VAL A 864 17.54 -37.32 8.03
CA VAL A 864 17.41 -36.86 9.42
C VAL A 864 18.11 -35.51 9.56
N VAL A 865 17.34 -34.49 9.89
CA VAL A 865 17.79 -33.11 10.08
C VAL A 865 17.87 -32.80 11.57
N MET A 866 19.06 -32.45 12.03
CA MET A 866 19.35 -31.96 13.38
C MET A 866 19.94 -30.54 13.33
N ARG A 867 20.24 -29.90 14.48
CA ARG A 867 20.78 -28.51 14.52
C ARG A 867 21.91 -28.27 13.55
N ASN A 868 22.85 -29.21 13.53
CA ASN A 868 24.20 -29.03 13.01
C ASN A 868 24.59 -30.19 12.09
N SER A 869 23.63 -31.00 11.67
CA SER A 869 23.89 -32.15 10.79
C SER A 869 22.65 -32.54 10.02
N ILE A 870 22.86 -32.89 8.76
CA ILE A 870 21.87 -33.56 7.92
C ILE A 870 22.48 -34.91 7.53
N SER A 871 21.79 -35.99 7.84
CA SER A 871 22.25 -37.35 7.59
C SER A 871 21.26 -38.12 6.72
N ILE A 872 21.78 -38.90 5.76
CA ILE A 872 20.98 -39.72 4.85
C ILE A 872 21.35 -41.20 5.04
N PHE A 873 20.34 -42.06 5.16
CA PHE A 873 20.51 -43.50 5.34
C PHE A 873 19.62 -44.28 4.36
N ASN A 874 20.14 -45.35 3.74
CA ASN A 874 19.24 -46.29 3.05
C ASN A 874 18.36 -46.98 4.08
N THR A 875 17.04 -47.00 3.86
CA THR A 875 16.11 -47.62 4.82
C THR A 875 16.38 -49.11 4.99
N HIS A 876 16.83 -49.81 3.94
CA HIS A 876 17.04 -51.26 3.97
C HIS A 876 18.17 -51.72 4.90
N ASN A 877 19.19 -50.89 5.14
CA ASN A 877 20.39 -51.31 5.87
C ASN A 877 20.87 -50.33 6.96
N GLY A 878 20.29 -49.13 7.05
CA GLY A 878 20.69 -48.11 8.03
C GLY A 878 22.10 -47.55 7.80
N ILE A 879 22.65 -47.73 6.60
CA ILE A 879 23.97 -47.24 6.20
C ILE A 879 23.77 -46.15 5.15
N GLU A 880 24.70 -45.20 5.13
CA GLU A 880 24.82 -44.16 4.11
C GLU A 880 24.75 -44.72 2.68
N PRO A 881 24.07 -44.05 1.73
CA PRO A 881 24.02 -44.46 0.33
C PRO A 881 25.38 -44.39 -0.37
N ASP A 882 25.69 -45.40 -1.19
CA ASP A 882 26.96 -45.50 -1.95
C ASP A 882 27.16 -44.33 -2.95
N TRP A 883 26.08 -43.66 -3.34
CA TRP A 883 26.10 -42.52 -4.27
C TRP A 883 26.43 -41.19 -3.59
N LEU A 884 26.47 -41.13 -2.25
CA LEU A 884 26.97 -40.01 -1.46
C LEU A 884 28.36 -40.32 -0.88
N PRO A 885 29.37 -39.48 -1.10
CA PRO A 885 30.70 -39.67 -0.52
C PRO A 885 30.88 -38.87 0.78
N GLY A 886 30.26 -39.29 1.89
CA GLY A 886 30.46 -38.74 3.23
C GLY A 886 29.17 -38.53 4.00
N THR A 887 29.19 -38.86 5.30
CA THR A 887 28.01 -38.88 6.19
C THR A 887 27.33 -37.51 6.41
N GLU A 888 27.97 -36.41 6.03
CA GLU A 888 27.47 -35.04 6.19
C GLU A 888 27.44 -34.35 4.83
N ILE A 889 26.25 -33.90 4.44
CA ILE A 889 26.03 -33.24 3.15
C ILE A 889 26.08 -31.71 3.24
N SER A 890 26.14 -31.12 4.45
CA SER A 890 26.37 -29.68 4.61
C SER A 890 27.07 -29.30 5.93
N ASP A 891 27.79 -28.18 5.91
CA ASP A 891 28.37 -27.52 7.09
C ASP A 891 27.37 -26.55 7.79
N LEU A 892 26.07 -26.66 7.49
CA LEU A 892 25.05 -25.76 8.06
C LEU A 892 24.93 -25.98 9.57
N THR A 893 24.93 -24.89 10.33
CA THR A 893 24.78 -24.91 11.80
C THR A 893 23.53 -24.15 12.22
N GLY A 894 22.96 -24.51 13.37
CA GLY A 894 21.78 -23.82 13.92
C GLY A 894 20.50 -23.95 13.09
N ILE A 895 20.30 -25.06 12.38
CA ILE A 895 19.04 -25.41 11.70
C ILE A 895 17.90 -25.42 12.73
N THR A 896 16.79 -24.75 12.42
CA THR A 896 15.59 -24.71 13.27
C THR A 896 14.48 -25.62 12.77
N GLY A 897 14.42 -25.87 11.47
CA GLY A 897 13.43 -26.75 10.85
C GLY A 897 13.69 -26.96 9.35
N ALA A 898 12.95 -27.92 8.78
CA ALA A 898 12.99 -28.23 7.36
C ALA A 898 11.61 -28.65 6.83
N CYS A 899 11.40 -28.46 5.53
CA CYS A 899 10.27 -28.94 4.74
C CYS A 899 10.80 -29.52 3.41
N MET A 900 9.95 -30.23 2.67
CA MET A 900 10.34 -30.88 1.43
C MET A 900 9.29 -30.66 0.35
N ALA A 901 9.71 -30.24 -0.84
CA ALA A 901 8.84 -29.91 -1.97
C ALA A 901 9.63 -29.93 -3.29
N ASP A 902 8.91 -29.86 -4.42
CA ASP A 902 9.47 -29.55 -5.74
C ASP A 902 9.61 -28.03 -5.85
N PHE A 903 10.76 -27.49 -5.44
CA PHE A 903 11.01 -26.05 -5.40
C PHE A 903 11.47 -25.53 -6.77
N ASP A 904 12.21 -26.31 -7.55
CA ASP A 904 12.76 -25.84 -8.84
C ASP A 904 11.89 -26.18 -10.06
N GLY A 905 10.87 -27.03 -9.89
CA GLY A 905 9.88 -27.42 -10.89
C GLY A 905 10.30 -28.58 -11.77
N ASP A 906 11.32 -29.37 -11.37
CA ASP A 906 11.83 -30.50 -12.13
C ASP A 906 11.13 -31.84 -11.80
N SER A 907 10.16 -31.82 -10.89
CA SER A 907 9.41 -32.97 -10.37
C SER A 907 10.19 -33.92 -9.46
N LEU A 908 11.36 -33.50 -8.98
CA LEU A 908 12.07 -34.11 -7.85
C LEU A 908 11.70 -33.36 -6.56
N LEU A 909 12.20 -33.87 -5.43
CA LEU A 909 11.96 -33.28 -4.12
C LEU A 909 13.28 -32.74 -3.58
N GLU A 910 13.29 -31.47 -3.20
CA GLU A 910 14.43 -30.81 -2.58
C GLU A 910 14.13 -30.48 -1.11
N LEU A 911 15.19 -30.35 -0.34
CA LEU A 911 15.10 -30.01 1.08
C LEU A 911 15.13 -28.48 1.25
N GLY A 912 14.02 -27.92 1.74
CA GLY A 912 13.91 -26.53 2.18
C GLY A 912 14.25 -26.39 3.65
N ILE A 913 15.31 -25.64 3.95
CA ILE A 913 15.88 -25.51 5.29
C ILE A 913 15.79 -24.06 5.75
N ALA A 914 15.41 -23.85 7.00
CA ALA A 914 15.52 -22.59 7.71
C ALA A 914 16.40 -22.75 8.95
N GLY A 915 17.25 -21.77 9.22
CA GLY A 915 18.16 -21.83 10.36
C GLY A 915 18.77 -20.49 10.74
N ARG A 916 19.49 -20.51 11.85
CA ARG A 916 20.24 -19.36 12.38
C ARG A 916 21.67 -19.81 12.63
N GLU A 917 22.62 -19.26 11.87
CA GLU A 917 24.03 -19.58 12.01
C GLU A 917 24.50 -19.29 13.45
N THR A 918 25.19 -20.24 14.07
CA THR A 918 25.50 -20.17 15.52
C THR A 918 26.59 -19.14 15.84
N GLU A 919 27.53 -18.87 14.93
CA GLU A 919 28.65 -17.95 15.19
C GLU A 919 28.26 -16.47 15.05
N ASN A 920 27.56 -16.13 13.97
CA ASN A 920 27.19 -14.74 13.66
C ASN A 920 25.74 -14.42 13.99
N GLU A 921 24.95 -15.42 14.40
CA GLU A 921 23.54 -15.28 14.74
C GLU A 921 22.66 -14.72 13.60
N ILE A 922 23.06 -15.02 12.36
CA ILE A 922 22.43 -14.61 11.11
C ILE A 922 21.42 -15.67 10.67
N ILE A 923 20.24 -15.22 10.24
CA ILE A 923 19.23 -16.11 9.65
C ILE A 923 19.64 -16.55 8.25
N TYR A 924 19.46 -17.82 7.93
CA TYR A 924 19.59 -18.33 6.57
C TYR A 924 18.43 -19.23 6.18
N VAL A 925 18.22 -19.30 4.87
CA VAL A 925 17.45 -20.36 4.23
C VAL A 925 18.30 -21.07 3.19
N ALA A 926 18.05 -22.36 2.99
CA ALA A 926 18.76 -23.14 1.99
C ALA A 926 17.79 -24.07 1.25
N LEU A 927 17.98 -24.19 -0.07
CA LEU A 927 17.43 -25.26 -0.87
C LEU A 927 18.55 -26.21 -1.25
N MET A 928 18.37 -27.48 -0.94
CA MET A 928 19.40 -28.49 -1.11
C MET A 928 18.85 -29.69 -1.86
N GLU A 929 19.59 -30.08 -2.88
CA GLU A 929 19.41 -31.29 -3.66
C GLU A 929 19.73 -32.53 -2.83
N VAL A 930 19.15 -33.65 -3.25
CA VAL A 930 19.36 -34.97 -2.64
C VAL A 930 20.84 -35.39 -2.64
N ASP A 931 21.62 -34.92 -3.62
CA ASP A 931 23.06 -35.20 -3.72
C ASP A 931 23.93 -34.35 -2.77
N GLY A 932 23.30 -33.49 -1.96
CA GLY A 932 23.94 -32.60 -1.01
C GLY A 932 24.40 -31.27 -1.61
N THR A 933 24.16 -31.03 -2.90
CA THR A 933 24.45 -29.73 -3.51
C THR A 933 23.35 -28.71 -3.21
N PHE A 934 23.71 -27.43 -3.13
CA PHE A 934 22.73 -26.37 -2.97
C PHE A 934 22.25 -25.89 -4.35
N LEU A 935 20.95 -25.68 -4.49
CA LEU A 935 20.39 -24.95 -5.61
C LEU A 935 20.96 -23.52 -5.61
N HIS A 936 21.37 -23.00 -6.75
CA HIS A 936 21.87 -21.62 -6.81
C HIS A 936 20.68 -20.64 -6.72
N PRO A 937 20.67 -19.64 -5.82
CA PRO A 937 21.82 -19.06 -5.10
C PRO A 937 21.98 -19.44 -3.61
N PHE A 938 21.42 -20.57 -3.16
CA PHE A 938 21.44 -21.01 -1.77
C PHE A 938 22.81 -21.52 -1.28
N PRO A 939 23.08 -21.48 0.04
CA PRO A 939 22.27 -20.89 1.10
C PRO A 939 22.18 -19.35 1.00
N LYS A 940 20.96 -18.83 1.17
CA LYS A 940 20.68 -17.39 1.20
C LYS A 940 20.66 -16.93 2.65
N TYR A 941 21.50 -15.96 2.97
CA TYR A 941 21.56 -15.34 4.29
C TYR A 941 20.74 -14.05 4.29
N LEU A 942 19.90 -13.86 5.30
CA LEU A 942 19.15 -12.62 5.51
C LEU A 942 19.93 -11.72 6.47
N GLU A 943 19.98 -10.42 6.21
CA GLU A 943 20.66 -9.43 7.08
C GLU A 943 19.89 -9.15 8.39
N ARG A 944 19.58 -10.21 9.15
CA ARG A 944 18.82 -10.19 10.40
C ARG A 944 19.62 -10.91 11.48
N VAL A 945 20.23 -10.13 12.38
CA VAL A 945 21.09 -10.63 13.47
C VAL A 945 20.33 -10.61 14.80
N ASN A 946 20.46 -11.67 15.61
CA ASN A 946 19.74 -11.87 16.88
C ASN A 946 18.24 -12.18 16.75
N TYR A 947 17.75 -12.48 15.56
CA TYR A 947 16.37 -12.91 15.35
C TYR A 947 16.26 -14.42 15.60
N LEU A 948 15.09 -14.85 16.04
CA LEU A 948 14.70 -16.26 16.01
C LEU A 948 14.02 -16.55 14.66
N ILE A 949 14.06 -17.80 14.20
CA ILE A 949 13.42 -18.30 12.98
C ILE A 949 12.48 -19.48 13.30
N SER A 950 11.30 -19.56 12.64
CA SER A 950 10.33 -20.65 12.84
C SER A 950 10.69 -21.90 12.04
N TYR A 951 9.90 -22.96 12.19
CA TYR A 951 9.89 -24.04 11.19
C TYR A 951 9.35 -23.50 9.86
N PRO A 952 9.99 -23.81 8.72
CA PRO A 952 9.55 -23.35 7.40
C PRO A 952 8.44 -24.25 6.84
N ALA A 953 7.53 -23.66 6.07
CA ALA A 953 6.49 -24.31 5.26
C ALA A 953 6.81 -24.20 3.77
N ALA A 954 6.23 -25.09 2.97
CA ALA A 954 6.28 -25.04 1.51
C ALA A 954 4.88 -24.99 0.90
N ALA A 955 4.67 -24.07 -0.03
CA ALA A 955 3.45 -23.91 -0.84
C ALA A 955 3.77 -23.15 -2.13
N ASP A 956 2.99 -23.36 -3.20
CA ASP A 956 3.00 -22.58 -4.44
C ASP A 956 2.00 -21.42 -4.30
N LEU A 957 2.48 -20.26 -3.87
CA LEU A 957 1.65 -19.09 -3.56
C LEU A 957 1.33 -18.25 -4.80
N ASP A 958 2.28 -18.14 -5.73
CA ASP A 958 2.10 -17.33 -6.94
C ASP A 958 1.60 -18.12 -8.17
N VAL A 959 1.31 -19.41 -7.97
CA VAL A 959 0.65 -20.32 -8.92
C VAL A 959 1.50 -20.50 -10.20
N ASP A 960 2.82 -20.49 -10.04
CA ASP A 960 3.78 -20.69 -11.14
C ASP A 960 4.15 -22.18 -11.34
N GLY A 961 3.72 -23.04 -10.41
CA GLY A 961 3.99 -24.48 -10.40
C GLY A 961 5.24 -24.88 -9.63
N LYS A 962 5.90 -23.95 -8.94
CA LYS A 962 7.04 -24.18 -8.06
C LYS A 962 6.66 -23.83 -6.63
N ALA A 963 7.23 -24.54 -5.65
CA ALA A 963 6.99 -24.19 -4.25
C ALA A 963 7.90 -23.03 -3.79
N GLU A 964 7.40 -22.21 -2.87
CA GLU A 964 8.16 -21.24 -2.09
C GLU A 964 8.43 -21.74 -0.67
N ILE A 965 9.55 -21.31 -0.07
CA ILE A 965 9.80 -21.48 1.37
C ILE A 965 9.17 -20.32 2.14
N ILE A 966 8.27 -20.62 3.08
CA ILE A 966 7.55 -19.65 3.91
C ILE A 966 7.97 -19.85 5.37
N PHE A 967 8.40 -18.79 6.05
CA PHE A 967 8.79 -18.87 7.46
C PHE A 967 8.54 -17.54 8.16
N THR A 968 8.50 -17.56 9.49
CA THR A 968 8.51 -16.32 10.26
C THR A 968 9.88 -16.09 10.87
N ILE A 969 10.25 -14.83 11.06
CA ILE A 969 11.37 -14.40 11.89
C ILE A 969 10.89 -13.42 12.95
N SER A 970 11.52 -13.42 14.13
CA SER A 970 11.13 -12.50 15.20
C SER A 970 12.32 -12.04 16.02
N PRO A 971 12.47 -10.72 16.25
CA PRO A 971 13.37 -10.21 17.26
C PRO A 971 12.80 -10.51 18.66
N PRO A 972 13.63 -10.52 19.71
CA PRO A 972 13.18 -10.77 21.09
C PRO A 972 12.10 -9.79 21.61
N ILE A 973 11.91 -8.65 20.94
CA ILE A 973 10.89 -7.63 21.23
C ILE A 973 10.35 -7.06 19.91
N ASP A 974 9.06 -6.69 19.90
CA ASP A 974 8.38 -5.83 18.91
C ASP A 974 7.55 -6.52 17.82
N VAL A 975 8.13 -6.78 16.64
CA VAL A 975 7.39 -7.12 15.41
C VAL A 975 7.99 -8.38 14.78
N SER A 976 7.16 -9.39 14.55
CA SER A 976 7.53 -10.56 13.74
C SER A 976 7.27 -10.29 12.27
N GLU A 977 8.03 -10.98 11.43
CA GLU A 977 7.99 -10.85 9.99
C GLU A 977 7.66 -12.21 9.37
N VAL A 978 6.83 -12.23 8.34
CA VAL A 978 6.63 -13.36 7.43
C VAL A 978 7.59 -13.17 6.27
N TRP A 979 8.30 -14.23 5.90
CA TRP A 979 9.23 -14.25 4.77
C TRP A 979 8.86 -15.39 3.83
N ILE A 980 8.96 -15.10 2.53
CA ILE A 980 8.65 -16.04 1.46
C ILE A 980 9.77 -15.97 0.44
N VAL A 981 10.40 -17.11 0.16
CA VAL A 981 11.60 -17.19 -0.68
C VAL A 981 11.36 -18.19 -1.81
N ARG A 982 11.51 -17.70 -3.05
CA ARG A 982 11.43 -18.50 -4.28
C ARG A 982 12.70 -19.31 -4.51
N SER A 983 12.62 -20.32 -5.37
CA SER A 983 13.77 -21.17 -5.72
C SER A 983 14.87 -20.48 -6.53
N ASP A 984 14.61 -19.30 -7.10
CA ASP A 984 15.65 -18.45 -7.69
C ASP A 984 16.37 -17.57 -6.65
N GLY A 985 15.99 -17.68 -5.37
CA GLY A 985 16.51 -16.90 -4.27
C GLY A 985 15.87 -15.53 -4.12
N SER A 986 14.93 -15.12 -4.97
CA SER A 986 14.16 -13.88 -4.77
C SER A 986 13.17 -14.03 -3.61
N THR A 987 12.83 -12.92 -2.96
CA THR A 987 11.79 -12.89 -1.91
C THR A 987 10.47 -12.39 -2.48
N ILE A 988 9.35 -12.98 -2.06
CA ILE A 988 8.04 -12.37 -2.25
C ILE A 988 7.86 -11.32 -1.16
N SER A 989 7.71 -10.07 -1.59
CA SER A 989 7.48 -8.93 -0.72
C SER A 989 6.16 -8.26 -1.11
N SER A 990 5.55 -7.51 -0.19
CA SER A 990 4.36 -6.73 -0.51
C SER A 990 4.66 -5.75 -1.64
N ILE A 991 3.66 -5.55 -2.52
CA ILE A 991 3.79 -4.79 -3.78
C ILE A 991 4.44 -3.43 -3.50
N GLY A 992 5.69 -3.25 -3.97
CA GLY A 992 6.43 -1.98 -3.91
C GLY A 992 7.69 -1.94 -3.03
N SER A 993 8.10 -3.05 -2.43
CA SER A 993 9.33 -3.14 -1.64
C SER A 993 10.41 -3.94 -2.39
N GLY A 994 11.67 -3.45 -2.41
CA GLY A 994 12.79 -4.05 -3.18
C GLY A 994 13.18 -5.46 -2.76
N GLU A 995 14.23 -6.02 -3.39
CA GLU A 995 14.81 -7.33 -3.02
C GLU A 995 15.14 -7.38 -1.51
N ASP A 996 14.85 -8.51 -0.83
CA ASP A 996 15.08 -8.76 0.61
C ASP A 996 14.20 -8.00 1.62
N ASN A 997 12.91 -7.83 1.32
CA ASN A 997 11.92 -7.36 2.29
C ASN A 997 10.99 -8.49 2.75
N PRO A 998 10.47 -8.40 4.00
CA PRO A 998 9.47 -9.35 4.48
C PRO A 998 8.18 -9.26 3.67
N PHE A 999 7.50 -10.39 3.52
CA PHE A 999 6.18 -10.49 2.90
C PHE A 999 5.12 -9.70 3.69
N ALA A 1000 5.11 -9.86 5.02
CA ALA A 1000 4.20 -9.17 5.93
C ALA A 1000 4.84 -8.98 7.31
N SER A 1001 4.33 -8.02 8.09
CA SER A 1001 4.78 -7.75 9.47
C SER A 1001 3.60 -7.76 10.44
N PHE A 1002 3.80 -8.32 11.64
CA PHE A 1002 2.75 -8.42 12.66
C PHE A 1002 3.28 -8.33 14.11
N PRO A 1003 2.46 -7.87 15.07
CA PRO A 1003 2.86 -7.79 16.47
C PRO A 1003 3.15 -9.17 17.09
N GLY A 1004 4.19 -9.25 17.95
CA GLY A 1004 4.45 -10.43 18.79
C GLY A 1004 5.48 -11.40 18.22
N THR A 1005 5.43 -12.69 18.59
CA THR A 1005 6.47 -13.70 18.32
C THR A 1005 6.09 -14.76 17.30
N MET A 1006 7.09 -15.59 16.97
CA MET A 1006 7.16 -16.68 15.99
C MET A 1006 6.12 -17.81 16.04
N GLY A 1007 4.94 -17.61 15.46
CA GLY A 1007 4.14 -18.74 14.99
C GLY A 1007 4.77 -19.32 13.73
N PRO A 1008 5.03 -20.65 13.63
CA PRO A 1008 5.26 -21.27 12.33
C PRO A 1008 4.08 -20.96 11.40
N PRO A 1009 4.33 -20.60 10.14
CA PRO A 1009 3.26 -20.26 9.20
C PRO A 1009 2.48 -21.52 8.82
N ALA A 1010 1.17 -21.36 8.70
CA ALA A 1010 0.30 -22.21 7.92
C ALA A 1010 -0.08 -21.44 6.65
N VAL A 1011 -0.53 -22.15 5.63
CA VAL A 1011 -1.06 -21.56 4.41
C VAL A 1011 -2.43 -22.20 4.16
N ALA A 1012 -3.38 -21.48 3.58
CA ALA A 1012 -4.65 -21.97 3.03
C ALA A 1012 -5.46 -20.81 2.45
N ASP A 1013 -6.34 -21.07 1.49
CA ASP A 1013 -7.41 -20.14 1.10
C ASP A 1013 -8.42 -20.02 2.25
N VAL A 1014 -8.48 -18.86 2.91
CA VAL A 1014 -9.39 -18.60 4.05
C VAL A 1014 -10.48 -17.56 3.75
N ASP A 1015 -10.46 -16.93 2.59
CA ASP A 1015 -11.46 -15.92 2.18
C ASP A 1015 -12.27 -16.27 0.92
N GLY A 1016 -11.86 -17.30 0.18
CA GLY A 1016 -12.60 -17.95 -0.90
C GLY A 1016 -12.35 -17.33 -2.25
N ASP A 1017 -11.18 -16.71 -2.43
CA ASP A 1017 -10.75 -16.11 -3.67
C ASP A 1017 -9.98 -17.08 -4.60
N GLU A 1018 -9.83 -18.34 -4.20
CA GLU A 1018 -9.06 -19.41 -4.87
C GLU A 1018 -7.53 -19.22 -4.81
N PHE A 1019 -7.02 -18.26 -4.04
CA PHE A 1019 -5.59 -18.05 -3.77
C PHE A 1019 -5.24 -18.44 -2.32
N LEU A 1020 -3.98 -18.83 -2.11
CA LEU A 1020 -3.51 -19.38 -0.84
C LEU A 1020 -3.04 -18.29 0.17
N ASP A 1021 -3.74 -18.09 1.27
CA ASP A 1021 -3.35 -17.06 2.26
C ASP A 1021 -2.30 -17.56 3.26
N VAL A 1022 -1.46 -16.66 3.78
CA VAL A 1022 -0.47 -16.98 4.81
C VAL A 1022 -1.01 -16.68 6.20
N ILE A 1023 -1.01 -17.67 7.09
CA ILE A 1023 -1.69 -17.64 8.39
C ILE A 1023 -0.67 -17.87 9.50
N VAL A 1024 -0.64 -16.95 10.46
CA VAL A 1024 0.35 -16.96 11.56
C VAL A 1024 -0.30 -16.66 12.89
N ARG A 1025 0.07 -17.42 13.92
CA ARG A 1025 -0.30 -17.13 15.30
C ARG A 1025 0.68 -16.15 15.93
N GLN A 1026 0.14 -15.22 16.71
CA GLN A 1026 0.87 -14.33 17.58
C GLN A 1026 1.03 -14.91 19.00
N GLY A 1027 2.29 -15.06 19.45
CA GLY A 1027 2.67 -15.27 20.86
C GLY A 1027 3.45 -14.08 21.46
N ASN A 1028 3.95 -14.21 22.70
CA ASN A 1028 4.79 -13.20 23.36
C ASN A 1028 5.94 -13.78 24.18
N PHE A 1029 7.16 -13.23 24.07
CA PHE A 1029 8.27 -13.55 24.98
C PHE A 1029 7.98 -13.12 26.42
N PHE A 1030 7.30 -11.99 26.57
CA PHE A 1030 6.92 -11.43 27.87
C PHE A 1030 5.40 -11.36 27.98
N PRO A 1031 4.78 -12.07 28.94
CA PRO A 1031 3.34 -12.02 29.15
C PRO A 1031 2.86 -10.60 29.50
N GLY A 1032 1.64 -10.26 29.08
CA GLY A 1032 0.90 -9.05 29.48
C GLY A 1032 0.95 -7.88 28.49
N ARG A 1033 1.57 -8.03 27.31
CA ARG A 1033 1.70 -6.92 26.33
C ARG A 1033 0.50 -6.75 25.41
N VAL A 1034 -0.03 -7.84 24.86
CA VAL A 1034 -1.06 -7.88 23.82
C VAL A 1034 -1.84 -9.19 23.92
N ASN A 1035 -3.05 -9.22 23.35
CA ASN A 1035 -3.87 -10.44 23.30
C ASN A 1035 -3.25 -11.47 22.34
N GLU A 1036 -3.47 -12.76 22.59
CA GLU A 1036 -3.16 -13.81 21.62
C GLU A 1036 -4.13 -13.70 20.43
N ALA A 1037 -3.56 -13.76 19.23
CA ALA A 1037 -4.26 -13.54 17.98
C ALA A 1037 -3.74 -14.46 16.87
N VAL A 1038 -4.53 -14.62 15.82
CA VAL A 1038 -4.12 -15.24 14.55
C VAL A 1038 -4.33 -14.21 13.45
N TYR A 1039 -3.34 -14.05 12.57
CA TYR A 1039 -3.34 -13.17 11.41
C TYR A 1039 -3.44 -14.03 10.15
N ALA A 1040 -4.10 -13.51 9.13
CA ALA A 1040 -4.11 -14.06 7.78
C ALA A 1040 -3.80 -12.93 6.79
N PHE A 1041 -2.92 -13.23 5.83
CA PHE A 1041 -2.43 -12.29 4.83
C PHE A 1041 -2.73 -12.80 3.43
N ASP A 1042 -3.23 -11.89 2.57
CA ASP A 1042 -3.41 -12.17 1.14
C ASP A 1042 -2.07 -12.27 0.40
N GLN A 1043 -2.12 -12.58 -0.90
CA GLN A 1043 -0.93 -12.67 -1.77
C GLN A 1043 -0.10 -11.38 -1.88
N ALA A 1044 -0.68 -10.23 -1.50
CA ALA A 1044 0.00 -8.94 -1.49
C ALA A 1044 0.60 -8.61 -0.12
N GLY A 1045 0.47 -9.49 0.88
CA GLY A 1045 0.93 -9.28 2.25
C GLY A 1045 0.00 -8.37 3.08
N GLN A 1046 -1.22 -8.10 2.62
CA GLN A 1046 -2.21 -7.30 3.34
C GLN A 1046 -3.05 -8.17 4.28
N ILE A 1047 -3.42 -7.62 5.45
CA ILE A 1047 -4.29 -8.33 6.39
C ILE A 1047 -5.69 -8.47 5.78
N LEU A 1048 -6.19 -9.70 5.74
CA LEU A 1048 -7.52 -9.99 5.21
C LEU A 1048 -8.64 -9.29 6.01
N PRO A 1049 -9.72 -8.83 5.35
CA PRO A 1049 -10.87 -8.25 6.03
C PRO A 1049 -11.44 -9.17 7.11
N GLY A 1050 -11.52 -8.67 8.35
CA GLY A 1050 -12.01 -9.44 9.51
C GLY A 1050 -10.92 -10.10 10.35
N TRP A 1051 -9.66 -9.98 9.93
CA TRP A 1051 -8.47 -10.42 10.69
C TRP A 1051 -7.75 -9.22 11.34
N PRO A 1052 -6.94 -9.43 12.40
CA PRO A 1052 -6.73 -10.69 13.10
C PRO A 1052 -7.95 -11.14 13.93
N VAL A 1053 -8.04 -12.45 14.15
CA VAL A 1053 -8.98 -13.07 15.11
C VAL A 1053 -8.27 -13.33 16.44
N TYR A 1054 -8.97 -13.24 17.57
CA TYR A 1054 -8.35 -13.26 18.90
C TYR A 1054 -8.90 -14.39 19.77
N THR A 1055 -8.06 -14.92 20.68
CA THR A 1055 -8.50 -15.83 21.74
C THR A 1055 -8.96 -15.06 22.98
N PHE A 1056 -9.64 -15.78 23.89
CA PHE A 1056 -9.96 -15.29 25.23
C PHE A 1056 -8.81 -15.48 26.23
N ALA A 1057 -7.60 -15.85 25.78
CA ALA A 1057 -6.48 -16.03 26.68
C ALA A 1057 -6.13 -14.72 27.41
N ASP A 1058 -5.87 -14.84 28.72
CA ASP A 1058 -5.41 -13.72 29.52
C ASP A 1058 -4.07 -13.24 28.96
N PRO A 1059 -3.88 -11.95 28.66
CA PRO A 1059 -2.62 -11.42 28.15
C PRO A 1059 -1.41 -11.84 28.98
N ASN A 1060 -1.57 -11.99 30.30
CA ASN A 1060 -0.52 -12.42 31.22
C ASN A 1060 -0.19 -13.92 31.15
N SER A 1061 -0.99 -14.71 30.42
CA SER A 1061 -0.76 -16.12 30.15
C SER A 1061 -0.22 -16.39 28.74
N VAL A 1062 -0.26 -15.39 27.85
CA VAL A 1062 0.25 -15.51 26.48
C VAL A 1062 1.77 -15.60 26.51
N LEU A 1063 2.30 -16.74 26.11
CA LEU A 1063 3.71 -17.07 26.14
C LEU A 1063 4.22 -17.45 24.75
N TYR A 1064 5.53 -17.42 24.60
CA TYR A 1064 6.23 -17.99 23.46
C TYR A 1064 6.08 -19.52 23.52
N ARG A 1065 5.25 -20.06 22.62
CA ARG A 1065 5.06 -21.50 22.39
C ARG A 1065 4.82 -21.74 20.91
N LEU A 1066 5.35 -22.86 20.41
CA LEU A 1066 5.24 -23.31 19.03
C LEU A 1066 3.86 -23.94 18.79
N HIS A 1067 2.81 -23.14 18.96
CA HIS A 1067 1.46 -23.53 18.59
C HIS A 1067 1.27 -23.25 17.10
N MET A 1068 0.93 -24.29 16.36
CA MET A 1068 0.69 -24.21 14.93
C MET A 1068 -0.82 -24.21 14.68
N PRO A 1069 -1.35 -23.25 13.89
CA PRO A 1069 -2.71 -23.36 13.41
C PRO A 1069 -2.89 -24.58 12.53
N SER A 1070 -4.06 -25.21 12.58
CA SER A 1070 -4.46 -26.32 11.72
C SER A 1070 -5.74 -25.94 10.98
N ILE A 1071 -5.83 -26.22 9.69
CA ILE A 1071 -6.97 -25.86 8.84
C ILE A 1071 -7.50 -27.13 8.20
N THR A 1072 -8.77 -27.41 8.48
CA THR A 1072 -9.43 -28.67 8.08
C THR A 1072 -10.94 -28.49 8.12
N ASN A 1073 -11.72 -29.38 7.52
CA ASN A 1073 -13.16 -29.48 7.81
C ASN A 1073 -13.37 -30.51 8.93
N LEU A 1074 -13.54 -30.05 10.18
CA LEU A 1074 -13.67 -30.92 11.35
C LEU A 1074 -15.00 -31.71 11.32
N GLY A 1075 -16.06 -31.12 10.79
CA GLY A 1075 -17.42 -31.67 10.78
C GLY A 1075 -17.75 -32.67 9.67
N ASN A 1076 -16.94 -32.72 8.61
CA ASN A 1076 -17.22 -33.39 7.32
C ASN A 1076 -18.70 -33.25 6.91
N ASP A 1077 -19.20 -32.04 7.06
CA ASP A 1077 -20.54 -31.66 6.66
C ASP A 1077 -20.61 -31.56 5.15
N ARG A 1078 -21.01 -32.65 4.50
CA ARG A 1078 -21.32 -32.66 3.06
C ARG A 1078 -22.38 -31.64 2.62
N ASP A 1079 -23.01 -30.94 3.57
CA ASP A 1079 -24.00 -29.89 3.39
C ASP A 1079 -23.52 -28.49 3.84
N ALA A 1080 -22.33 -28.35 4.48
CA ALA A 1080 -21.79 -27.05 4.85
C ALA A 1080 -20.50 -26.73 4.09
N ILE A 1081 -20.34 -25.43 3.93
CA ILE A 1081 -19.65 -24.75 2.84
C ILE A 1081 -18.41 -24.08 3.46
N TYR A 1082 -17.85 -24.63 4.56
CA TYR A 1082 -16.95 -23.91 5.47
C TYR A 1082 -15.77 -24.78 5.94
N ALA A 1083 -14.55 -24.23 5.92
CA ALA A 1083 -13.36 -24.80 6.55
C ALA A 1083 -13.23 -24.31 8.01
N ASP A 1084 -12.55 -25.07 8.87
CA ASP A 1084 -12.29 -24.71 10.27
C ASP A 1084 -10.81 -24.37 10.49
N LEU A 1085 -10.53 -23.23 11.15
CA LEU A 1085 -9.21 -22.89 11.69
C LEU A 1085 -9.13 -23.32 13.16
N LEU A 1086 -8.28 -24.29 13.48
CA LEU A 1086 -8.05 -24.78 14.83
C LEU A 1086 -6.73 -24.27 15.40
N ILE A 1087 -6.74 -23.85 16.67
CA ILE A 1087 -5.51 -23.62 17.44
C ILE A 1087 -5.66 -24.17 18.86
N THR A 1088 -4.55 -24.58 19.46
CA THR A 1088 -4.42 -24.70 20.91
C THR A 1088 -3.89 -23.38 21.46
N ALA A 1089 -4.56 -22.87 22.50
CA ALA A 1089 -4.26 -21.55 23.05
C ALA A 1089 -3.57 -21.63 24.42
N ASP A 1090 -2.95 -20.53 24.83
CA ASP A 1090 -2.20 -20.47 26.09
C ASP A 1090 -3.10 -20.51 27.34
N ASP A 1091 -4.41 -20.26 27.19
CA ASP A 1091 -5.41 -20.49 28.23
C ASP A 1091 -5.80 -21.97 28.41
N SER A 1092 -5.12 -22.87 27.68
CA SER A 1092 -5.35 -24.32 27.64
C SER A 1092 -6.70 -24.73 27.04
N SER A 1093 -7.29 -23.89 26.20
CA SER A 1093 -8.47 -24.23 25.40
C SER A 1093 -8.08 -24.58 23.97
N ILE A 1094 -8.96 -25.31 23.30
CA ILE A 1094 -8.93 -25.53 21.86
C ILE A 1094 -9.93 -24.56 21.26
N TYR A 1095 -9.49 -23.77 20.29
CA TYR A 1095 -10.32 -22.84 19.53
C TYR A 1095 -10.51 -23.40 18.13
N ALA A 1096 -11.70 -23.19 17.56
CA ALA A 1096 -12.00 -23.49 16.17
C ALA A 1096 -12.89 -22.37 15.61
N TRP A 1097 -12.51 -21.77 14.48
CA TRP A 1097 -13.30 -20.75 13.78
C TRP A 1097 -13.84 -21.31 12.47
N GLU A 1098 -15.12 -21.04 12.18
CA GLU A 1098 -15.74 -21.29 10.88
C GLU A 1098 -15.29 -20.22 9.88
N LEU A 1099 -14.57 -20.64 8.86
CA LEU A 1099 -14.09 -19.81 7.76
C LEU A 1099 -15.14 -19.76 6.64
N PRO A 1100 -15.34 -18.61 5.95
CA PRO A 1100 -16.39 -18.42 4.96
C PRO A 1100 -16.09 -19.06 3.58
N VAL A 1101 -15.45 -20.23 3.54
CA VAL A 1101 -14.83 -20.83 2.34
C VAL A 1101 -15.33 -22.25 2.06
N GLU A 1102 -15.71 -22.52 0.80
CA GLU A 1102 -16.11 -23.86 0.33
C GLU A 1102 -14.94 -24.84 0.43
N TYR A 1103 -15.01 -25.78 1.38
CA TYR A 1103 -14.07 -26.88 1.47
C TYR A 1103 -14.39 -27.94 0.39
N ASP A 1104 -13.69 -27.91 -0.76
CA ASP A 1104 -13.83 -28.88 -1.86
C ASP A 1104 -13.45 -30.31 -1.43
N GLY A 1105 -12.62 -30.47 -0.39
CA GLY A 1105 -12.03 -31.75 -0.07
C GLY A 1105 -10.87 -32.13 -1.00
N MET A 1106 -10.39 -31.19 -1.83
CA MET A 1106 -9.02 -31.27 -2.34
C MET A 1106 -8.08 -31.22 -1.14
N GLU A 1107 -7.19 -32.22 -1.06
CA GLU A 1107 -6.01 -32.19 -0.19
C GLU A 1107 -5.37 -30.83 -0.34
N ILE A 1108 -5.46 -30.02 0.72
CA ILE A 1108 -4.75 -28.77 0.72
C ILE A 1108 -3.26 -29.17 0.80
N ALA A 1109 -2.54 -28.94 -0.30
CA ALA A 1109 -1.23 -29.53 -0.53
C ALA A 1109 -0.17 -28.77 0.29
N TRP A 1110 0.40 -29.39 1.34
CA TRP A 1110 1.34 -28.70 2.23
C TRP A 1110 2.61 -29.50 2.51
N GLY A 1111 3.76 -28.81 2.50
CA GLY A 1111 5.03 -29.32 3.01
C GLY A 1111 5.41 -28.63 4.31
N HIS A 1112 4.84 -29.05 5.44
CA HIS A 1112 5.19 -28.51 6.77
C HIS A 1112 5.19 -29.58 7.87
N LEU A 1113 6.12 -29.44 8.82
CA LEU A 1113 6.26 -30.34 9.97
C LEU A 1113 5.03 -30.24 10.89
N LEU A 1114 4.42 -31.38 11.26
CA LEU A 1114 3.27 -31.50 12.19
C LEU A 1114 1.87 -31.18 11.62
N TYR A 1115 1.74 -30.89 10.33
CA TYR A 1115 0.43 -30.52 9.75
C TYR A 1115 -0.36 -31.73 9.20
N ASP A 1116 0.33 -32.75 8.70
CA ASP A 1116 -0.28 -34.04 8.50
C ASP A 1116 -0.19 -34.87 9.79
N SER A 1117 -1.10 -35.82 9.94
CA SER A 1117 -1.14 -36.65 11.15
C SER A 1117 0.08 -37.57 11.29
N ARG A 1118 0.90 -37.71 10.23
CA ARG A 1118 2.08 -38.59 10.18
C ARG A 1118 3.40 -37.87 10.47
N HIS A 1119 3.38 -36.54 10.50
CA HIS A 1119 4.53 -35.64 10.56
C HIS A 1119 5.49 -35.78 9.36
N SER A 1120 4.99 -36.05 8.16
CA SER A 1120 5.84 -36.27 6.98
C SER A 1120 6.58 -35.00 6.55
N GLY A 1121 5.94 -33.83 6.60
CA GLY A 1121 6.53 -32.56 6.17
C GLY A 1121 6.81 -32.46 4.66
N ILE A 1122 6.18 -33.32 3.84
CA ILE A 1122 6.41 -33.43 2.40
C ILE A 1122 5.23 -32.84 1.62
N LEU A 1123 5.52 -31.86 0.76
CA LEU A 1123 4.63 -31.43 -0.33
C LEU A 1123 4.93 -32.32 -1.54
N PRO A 1124 4.09 -33.31 -1.89
CA PRO A 1124 4.37 -34.19 -3.01
C PRO A 1124 4.37 -33.40 -4.33
N PRO A 1125 5.22 -33.78 -5.32
CA PRO A 1125 5.15 -33.20 -6.65
C PRO A 1125 3.77 -33.46 -7.21
N THR A 1126 3.09 -32.42 -7.72
CA THR A 1126 1.76 -32.60 -8.30
C THR A 1126 1.87 -33.43 -9.58
N PHE A 1127 1.75 -34.76 -9.47
CA PHE A 1127 1.73 -35.65 -10.64
C PHE A 1127 0.40 -35.48 -11.39
N GLY A 1128 0.39 -34.55 -12.35
CA GLY A 1128 -0.58 -34.53 -13.43
C GLY A 1128 -1.99 -34.02 -13.10
N LYS A 1129 -2.09 -32.84 -12.48
CA LYS A 1129 -3.07 -31.87 -12.96
C LYS A 1129 -2.38 -31.04 -14.03
N GLU A 1130 -2.87 -31.06 -15.27
CA GLU A 1130 -2.38 -30.12 -16.27
C GLU A 1130 -2.53 -28.70 -15.71
N PRO A 1131 -1.49 -27.84 -15.77
CA PRO A 1131 -1.68 -26.42 -15.51
C PRO A 1131 -2.77 -25.91 -16.46
N PRO A 1132 -3.61 -24.93 -16.07
CA PRO A 1132 -4.44 -24.24 -17.05
C PRO A 1132 -3.47 -23.70 -18.12
N ALA A 1133 -3.58 -24.25 -19.33
CA ALA A 1133 -2.62 -23.98 -20.39
C ALA A 1133 -2.45 -22.48 -20.58
N GLN A 1134 -1.23 -21.97 -20.37
CA GLN A 1134 -0.84 -20.62 -20.76
C GLN A 1134 -1.25 -20.41 -22.22
N SER A 1135 -2.21 -19.52 -22.44
CA SER A 1135 -2.43 -18.93 -23.75
C SER A 1135 -1.91 -17.51 -23.73
N ASP A 1136 -0.80 -17.30 -24.44
CA ASP A 1136 -0.39 -16.01 -24.99
C ASP A 1136 -1.61 -15.20 -25.46
N SER A 1137 -1.83 -14.01 -24.88
CA SER A 1137 -1.96 -12.74 -25.62
C SER A 1137 -2.62 -11.65 -24.78
N PHE A 1138 -2.01 -10.46 -24.85
CA PHE A 1138 -2.61 -9.17 -24.55
C PHE A 1138 -4.01 -9.00 -25.17
N SER A 1139 -4.85 -8.22 -24.44
CA SER A 1139 -6.05 -7.46 -24.86
C SER A 1139 -7.43 -8.15 -24.81
N ASN A 1140 -8.22 -7.82 -23.78
CA ASN A 1140 -9.44 -7.00 -23.88
C ASN A 1140 -10.17 -6.88 -22.52
N PRO A 1141 -10.90 -5.77 -22.27
CA PRO A 1141 -11.61 -5.53 -21.00
C PRO A 1141 -12.79 -6.49 -20.80
N PRO A 1142 -13.29 -6.65 -19.57
CA PRO A 1142 -14.27 -7.66 -19.21
C PRO A 1142 -15.59 -7.47 -19.99
N GLN A 1143 -16.07 -8.52 -20.66
CA GLN A 1143 -17.42 -8.58 -21.23
C GLN A 1143 -18.33 -9.53 -20.44
N PRO A 1144 -19.64 -9.25 -20.38
CA PRO A 1144 -20.49 -9.56 -19.23
C PRO A 1144 -21.04 -10.99 -19.20
N ALA A 1145 -21.37 -11.43 -17.98
CA ALA A 1145 -21.87 -12.76 -17.64
C ALA A 1145 -23.04 -13.25 -18.52
N GLY A 1146 -22.91 -14.47 -19.08
CA GLY A 1146 -24.05 -15.19 -19.64
C GLY A 1146 -23.78 -16.49 -20.40
N PHE A 1147 -22.76 -16.57 -21.25
CA PHE A 1147 -22.34 -17.77 -21.99
C PHE A 1147 -21.04 -17.50 -22.78
N PHE A 1148 -20.29 -18.56 -23.13
CA PHE A 1148 -19.00 -18.46 -23.82
C PHE A 1148 -18.98 -19.32 -25.09
N LEU A 1149 -18.33 -18.86 -26.18
CA LEU A 1149 -18.10 -19.62 -27.42
C LEU A 1149 -16.60 -19.68 -27.72
N ALA A 1150 -16.04 -20.89 -27.62
CA ALA A 1150 -14.63 -21.17 -27.82
C ALA A 1150 -14.21 -21.10 -29.29
N GLN A 1151 -12.91 -20.94 -29.53
CA GLN A 1151 -12.32 -21.11 -30.86
C GLN A 1151 -12.38 -22.61 -31.26
N ASN A 1152 -12.74 -22.91 -32.51
CA ASN A 1152 -12.88 -24.27 -32.98
C ASN A 1152 -11.51 -24.97 -33.05
N TYR A 1153 -11.43 -26.26 -32.71
CA TYR A 1153 -10.19 -27.03 -32.78
C TYR A 1153 -10.39 -28.38 -33.49
N PRO A 1154 -9.52 -28.75 -34.45
CA PRO A 1154 -8.40 -27.96 -34.99
C PRO A 1154 -8.82 -26.72 -35.79
N ASN A 1155 -7.95 -25.71 -35.96
CA ASN A 1155 -8.13 -24.55 -36.85
C ASN A 1155 -6.76 -23.97 -37.30
N PRO A 1156 -6.39 -24.00 -38.59
CA PRO A 1156 -7.15 -24.54 -39.71
C PRO A 1156 -7.41 -26.04 -39.55
N PHE A 1157 -8.55 -26.53 -40.03
CA PHE A 1157 -8.87 -27.95 -40.00
C PHE A 1157 -8.98 -28.55 -41.40
N ASN A 1158 -8.69 -29.84 -41.48
CA ASN A 1158 -9.01 -30.70 -42.61
C ASN A 1158 -10.01 -31.77 -42.13
N ALA A 1159 -11.03 -32.05 -42.93
CA ALA A 1159 -12.12 -33.00 -42.69
C ALA A 1159 -13.10 -32.70 -41.52
N ALA A 1160 -12.66 -32.32 -40.31
CA ALA A 1160 -13.58 -31.99 -39.21
C ALA A 1160 -12.97 -31.07 -38.15
N THR A 1161 -13.81 -30.28 -37.49
CA THR A 1161 -13.45 -29.45 -36.33
C THR A 1161 -14.50 -29.53 -35.24
N ARG A 1162 -14.05 -29.39 -33.98
CA ARG A 1162 -14.90 -29.26 -32.80
C ARG A 1162 -15.17 -27.79 -32.51
N ILE A 1163 -16.40 -27.44 -32.16
CA ILE A 1163 -16.82 -26.12 -31.69
C ILE A 1163 -17.37 -26.32 -30.28
N GLN A 1164 -16.75 -25.66 -29.30
CA GLN A 1164 -17.15 -25.74 -27.90
C GLN A 1164 -17.81 -24.44 -27.45
N PHE A 1165 -18.82 -24.54 -26.58
CA PHE A 1165 -19.46 -23.39 -25.94
C PHE A 1165 -19.95 -23.75 -24.54
N ARG A 1166 -19.94 -22.80 -23.62
CA ARG A 1166 -20.40 -22.95 -22.23
C ARG A 1166 -21.65 -22.12 -21.99
N LEU A 1167 -22.65 -22.68 -21.32
CA LEU A 1167 -23.84 -21.96 -20.89
C LEU A 1167 -23.86 -21.88 -19.36
N MET A 1168 -24.10 -20.70 -18.79
CA MET A 1168 -24.24 -20.54 -17.34
C MET A 1168 -25.64 -20.94 -16.83
N ARG A 1169 -26.63 -21.01 -17.74
CA ARG A 1169 -28.00 -21.48 -17.48
C ARG A 1169 -28.61 -22.12 -18.72
N SER A 1170 -29.61 -22.97 -18.53
CA SER A 1170 -30.32 -23.62 -19.64
C SER A 1170 -30.86 -22.60 -20.65
N SER A 1171 -30.49 -22.73 -21.92
CA SER A 1171 -30.88 -21.80 -22.98
C SER A 1171 -31.09 -22.49 -24.32
N ARG A 1172 -31.93 -21.91 -25.19
CA ARG A 1172 -32.06 -22.33 -26.58
C ARG A 1172 -30.88 -21.82 -27.38
N VAL A 1173 -30.14 -22.73 -27.99
CA VAL A 1173 -28.94 -22.42 -28.76
C VAL A 1173 -29.15 -22.71 -30.23
N THR A 1174 -28.83 -21.74 -31.08
CA THR A 1174 -28.66 -21.92 -32.52
C THR A 1174 -27.18 -21.74 -32.88
N LEU A 1175 -26.55 -22.74 -33.48
CA LEU A 1175 -25.15 -22.69 -33.95
C LEU A 1175 -25.12 -22.84 -35.49
N ASP A 1176 -24.81 -21.75 -36.18
CA ASP A 1176 -24.85 -21.66 -37.65
C ASP A 1176 -23.46 -21.39 -38.25
N ILE A 1177 -23.14 -22.01 -39.39
CA ILE A 1177 -21.93 -21.78 -40.19
C ILE A 1177 -22.24 -20.88 -41.38
N TYR A 1178 -21.38 -19.91 -41.67
CA TYR A 1178 -21.45 -18.97 -42.79
C TYR A 1178 -20.13 -18.92 -43.57
N ASN A 1179 -20.17 -18.58 -44.86
CA ASN A 1179 -18.97 -18.28 -45.64
C ASN A 1179 -18.59 -16.79 -45.55
N LEU A 1180 -17.48 -16.39 -46.18
CA LEU A 1180 -17.00 -15.00 -46.26
C LEU A 1180 -18.01 -14.00 -46.86
N LEU A 1181 -18.97 -14.47 -47.68
CA LEU A 1181 -20.00 -13.62 -48.27
C LEU A 1181 -21.24 -13.49 -47.35
N GLY A 1182 -21.18 -14.05 -46.14
CA GLY A 1182 -22.29 -14.06 -45.18
C GLY A 1182 -23.40 -15.05 -45.52
N GLN A 1183 -23.20 -15.94 -46.51
CA GLN A 1183 -24.18 -16.96 -46.86
C GLN A 1183 -24.11 -18.11 -45.85
N LYS A 1184 -25.27 -18.54 -45.33
CA LYS A 1184 -25.35 -19.66 -44.39
C LYS A 1184 -25.05 -20.98 -45.12
N ILE A 1185 -24.09 -21.72 -44.58
CA ILE A 1185 -23.59 -23.00 -45.10
C ILE A 1185 -24.25 -24.17 -44.39
N ARG A 1186 -24.42 -24.09 -43.06
CA ARG A 1186 -25.07 -25.16 -42.28
C ARG A 1186 -25.47 -24.74 -40.88
N THR A 1187 -26.65 -25.14 -40.42
CA THR A 1187 -27.00 -25.16 -39.00
C THR A 1187 -26.51 -26.46 -38.32
N LEU A 1188 -25.70 -26.34 -37.27
CA LEU A 1188 -25.14 -27.47 -36.51
C LEU A 1188 -25.95 -27.81 -35.26
N ALA A 1189 -26.63 -26.82 -34.67
CA ALA A 1189 -27.64 -27.04 -33.63
C ALA A 1189 -28.70 -25.94 -33.66
N ASP A 1190 -29.94 -26.32 -33.35
CA ASP A 1190 -31.05 -25.42 -32.98
C ASP A 1190 -31.92 -26.16 -31.96
N ARG A 1191 -31.50 -26.15 -30.69
CA ARG A 1191 -32.18 -26.85 -29.59
C ARG A 1191 -31.80 -26.27 -28.23
N ASN A 1192 -32.50 -26.66 -27.18
CA ASN A 1192 -32.13 -26.29 -25.80
C ASN A 1192 -30.94 -27.11 -25.32
N PHE A 1193 -30.01 -26.43 -24.63
CA PHE A 1193 -28.91 -27.02 -23.89
C PHE A 1193 -28.99 -26.60 -22.42
N GLY A 1194 -28.58 -27.49 -21.51
CA GLY A 1194 -28.49 -27.19 -20.08
C GLY A 1194 -27.30 -26.29 -19.72
N PRO A 1195 -27.17 -25.82 -18.47
CA PRO A 1195 -25.92 -25.20 -18.01
C PRO A 1195 -24.74 -26.18 -18.12
N GLY A 1196 -23.53 -25.65 -18.26
CA GLY A 1196 -22.29 -26.40 -18.45
C GLY A 1196 -21.69 -26.29 -19.86
N GLU A 1197 -20.64 -27.04 -20.12
CA GLU A 1197 -19.94 -27.06 -21.40
C GLU A 1197 -20.56 -28.02 -22.42
N HIS A 1198 -20.60 -27.59 -23.67
CA HIS A 1198 -21.15 -28.34 -24.79
C HIS A 1198 -20.22 -28.31 -25.99
N GLN A 1199 -20.18 -29.41 -26.73
CA GLN A 1199 -19.34 -29.54 -27.92
C GLN A 1199 -20.15 -30.05 -29.11
N ILE A 1200 -19.94 -29.42 -30.27
CA ILE A 1200 -20.53 -29.83 -31.55
C ILE A 1200 -19.44 -29.95 -32.60
N ILE A 1201 -19.51 -30.98 -33.45
CA ILE A 1201 -18.53 -31.23 -34.51
C ILE A 1201 -19.09 -30.78 -35.85
N TRP A 1202 -18.32 -29.99 -36.61
CA TRP A 1202 -18.57 -29.76 -38.03
C TRP A 1202 -17.61 -30.59 -38.87
N ASN A 1203 -18.16 -31.36 -39.81
CA ASN A 1203 -17.40 -32.23 -40.70
C ASN A 1203 -17.09 -31.59 -42.08
N GLY A 1204 -17.05 -30.26 -42.14
CA GLY A 1204 -16.73 -29.52 -43.37
C GLY A 1204 -17.73 -29.72 -44.52
N ARG A 1205 -18.96 -30.16 -44.24
CA ARG A 1205 -20.03 -30.36 -45.24
C ARG A 1205 -21.15 -29.34 -45.07
N ASP A 1206 -21.71 -28.87 -46.16
CA ASP A 1206 -22.86 -27.97 -46.17
C ASP A 1206 -24.18 -28.70 -45.81
N GLU A 1207 -25.29 -27.97 -45.81
CA GLU A 1207 -26.63 -28.51 -45.54
C GLU A 1207 -27.10 -29.61 -46.52
N SER A 1208 -26.56 -29.67 -47.74
CA SER A 1208 -26.88 -30.71 -48.74
C SER A 1208 -25.98 -31.95 -48.60
N GLY A 1209 -24.95 -31.89 -47.75
CA GLY A 1209 -23.99 -32.96 -47.50
C GLY A 1209 -22.76 -32.93 -48.41
N ASP A 1210 -22.65 -31.92 -49.28
CA ASP A 1210 -21.51 -31.73 -50.16
C ASP A 1210 -20.35 -31.08 -49.38
N GLU A 1211 -19.11 -31.34 -49.80
CA GLU A 1211 -17.92 -30.79 -49.13
C GLU A 1211 -17.75 -29.30 -49.39
N ALA A 1212 -17.68 -28.53 -48.31
CA ALA A 1212 -17.41 -27.10 -48.35
C ALA A 1212 -16.01 -26.84 -48.96
N ALA A 1213 -15.87 -25.73 -49.70
CA ALA A 1213 -14.61 -25.36 -50.34
C ALA A 1213 -13.56 -24.97 -49.29
N SER A 1214 -12.27 -25.13 -49.59
CA SER A 1214 -11.21 -24.56 -48.73
C SER A 1214 -11.37 -23.05 -48.67
N GLY A 1215 -11.32 -22.48 -47.48
CA GLY A 1215 -11.56 -21.07 -47.28
C GLY A 1215 -11.92 -20.71 -45.85
N VAL A 1216 -12.23 -19.43 -45.66
CA VAL A 1216 -12.65 -18.89 -44.36
C VAL A 1216 -14.16 -19.02 -44.22
N TYR A 1217 -14.58 -19.52 -43.06
CA TYR A 1217 -15.96 -19.60 -42.62
C TYR A 1217 -16.12 -18.92 -41.26
N PHE A 1218 -17.34 -18.59 -40.88
CA PHE A 1218 -17.69 -18.10 -39.55
C PHE A 1218 -18.73 -19.02 -38.94
N TYR A 1219 -18.60 -19.33 -37.66
CA TYR A 1219 -19.64 -20.02 -36.91
C TYR A 1219 -20.20 -19.09 -35.85
N ARG A 1220 -21.52 -19.08 -35.70
CA ARG A 1220 -22.26 -18.14 -34.87
C ARG A 1220 -23.16 -18.89 -33.91
N LEU A 1221 -22.93 -18.69 -32.62
CA LEU A 1221 -23.76 -19.18 -31.54
C LEU A 1221 -24.76 -18.08 -31.15
N GLN A 1222 -26.05 -18.38 -31.19
CA GLN A 1222 -27.12 -17.49 -30.76
C GLN A 1222 -27.87 -18.13 -29.60
N THR A 1223 -28.07 -17.37 -28.54
CA THR A 1223 -28.88 -17.74 -27.38
C THR A 1223 -29.93 -16.65 -27.14
N ASN A 1224 -30.84 -16.86 -26.20
CA ASN A 1224 -31.74 -15.79 -25.74
C ASN A 1224 -31.00 -14.67 -24.98
N LEU A 1225 -29.72 -14.85 -24.64
CA LEU A 1225 -28.88 -13.87 -23.92
C LEU A 1225 -27.98 -13.06 -24.85
N GLY A 1226 -27.83 -13.46 -26.12
CA GLY A 1226 -26.98 -12.75 -27.07
C GLY A 1226 -26.54 -13.61 -28.25
N THR A 1227 -25.67 -13.05 -29.08
CA THR A 1227 -25.10 -13.74 -30.25
C THR A 1227 -23.60 -13.51 -30.31
N VAL A 1228 -22.81 -14.58 -30.44
CA VAL A 1228 -21.35 -14.53 -30.59
C VAL A 1228 -20.95 -15.27 -31.86
N SER A 1229 -20.03 -14.70 -32.65
CA SER A 1229 -19.50 -15.34 -33.86
C SER A 1229 -17.98 -15.46 -33.80
N ARG A 1230 -17.44 -16.55 -34.33
CA ARG A 1230 -15.99 -16.81 -34.43
C ARG A 1230 -15.64 -17.27 -35.85
N LYS A 1231 -14.39 -17.06 -36.25
CA LYS A 1231 -13.87 -17.40 -37.59
C LYS A 1231 -13.19 -18.77 -37.57
N MET A 1232 -13.34 -19.56 -38.62
CA MET A 1232 -12.60 -20.80 -38.84
C MET A 1232 -12.08 -20.91 -40.27
N ILE A 1233 -11.00 -21.68 -40.46
CA ILE A 1233 -10.33 -21.88 -41.75
C ILE A 1233 -10.36 -23.37 -42.07
N MET A 1234 -10.95 -23.72 -43.21
CA MET A 1234 -10.95 -25.09 -43.72
C MET A 1234 -9.88 -25.21 -44.82
N LEU A 1235 -8.96 -26.16 -44.66
CA LEU A 1235 -7.96 -26.53 -45.66
C LEU A 1235 -8.28 -27.94 -46.18
N LYS A 1236 -8.23 -28.11 -47.50
CA LYS A 1236 -8.40 -29.44 -48.12
C LYS A 1236 -7.07 -30.16 -48.22
#